data_AF-A0AA88QM12-F1
#
_entry.id   AF-A0AA88QM12-F1
#
_cell.length_a   1.000
_cell.length_b   1.000
_cell.length_c   1.000
_cell.angle_alpha   90.00
_cell.angle_beta   90.00
_cell.angle_gamma   90.00
#
_symmetry.space_group_name_H-M   'P 1'
#
loop_
_entity.id
_entity.type
_entity.pdbx_description
1 polymer ?
#
loop_
_entity_poly.entity_id
_entity_poly.type
_entity_poly.pdbx_seq_one_letter_code
_entity_poly.pdbx_strand_id
1 'polypeptide(L)'
;MSLREGRVSDLRIVLLGKSVSENSEVGNFILGRAAFDSEAPPDVIERVGGRLKNRHVIIINSPQLLQTNISDHQITQTVRECVNLSDPGPHVIVLLLKHEQCSAEDQECLEKVLHSFSEQVYQHTMVLTTQELTETNDILQKIIQKCANRHFSLHEGSSPDDLLQTFDDIVQMNDGQHLECEGSQNFVMTQQPTERFLEGEKLNLVVCGSNGTFKSSISKRILQQTDRRSEVEPYRSLNSLVELPALFNNQLSEEEVMRKALHCVSLCHPGVHVFLLTIPDAPLNNEDKAEMEEIQRIFSSRINKHIMILIMQNSEHQTAELNEETQSVIQSFGGQHHVFGPKTQVSTLMKKIEQMQKENRGEVFSTETFLEAQMKKLMQFEEMEKKVHSLETHLLSKAEREEDVRTVMPRKSEVGKCTKEENKMKILMERVEHMNREREELMKKHKEENDRMKMMIEEERQNQEEKRKRREKEFHKREEQYKREIKEKEDHMREMQQIRDPEERERQKQEERQKEDEKWKAKEKQISDEQGQRFNRKIEGMIRENEIIEREKQAEIEDLEMRLKKERRIREDQQKTFEEKLKLLEEQHADELKRRQVEWREEYEREKEERKTICPGTDDSPQVTAYRKLETEYMSGEMYSEGLERPGQLHPRGPPGPWYAAIKE
;
A
#
# COMPACT_ATOMS: atom_id res chain seq x y z
N MET A 1 -25.41 16.11 -4.30
CA MET A 1 -25.93 14.97 -3.51
C MET A 1 -25.78 13.73 -4.35
N SER A 2 -24.70 12.96 -4.14
CA SER A 2 -24.51 11.67 -4.78
C SER A 2 -25.18 10.64 -3.89
N LEU A 3 -26.27 10.02 -4.38
CA LEU A 3 -26.85 8.84 -3.76
C LEU A 3 -25.75 7.76 -3.75
N ARG A 4 -25.23 7.44 -2.56
CA ARG A 4 -24.47 6.22 -2.36
C ARG A 4 -25.47 5.08 -2.56
N GLU A 5 -25.37 4.36 -3.67
CA GLU A 5 -25.87 2.99 -3.74
C GLU A 5 -25.16 2.23 -2.60
N GLY A 6 -25.89 1.97 -1.52
CA GLY A 6 -25.40 1.16 -0.42
C GLY A 6 -25.05 -0.21 -0.98
N ARG A 7 -23.79 -0.62 -0.82
CA ARG A 7 -23.40 -2.02 -1.03
C ARG A 7 -24.31 -2.87 -0.16
N VAL A 8 -25.24 -3.61 -0.76
CA VAL A 8 -26.09 -4.56 -0.02
C VAL A 8 -25.15 -5.61 0.57
N SER A 9 -25.07 -5.68 1.90
CA SER A 9 -24.23 -6.65 2.59
C SER A 9 -24.74 -8.07 2.37
N ASP A 10 -23.80 -9.00 2.13
CA ASP A 10 -24.08 -10.43 1.99
C ASP A 10 -24.84 -10.93 3.22
N LEU A 11 -26.04 -11.48 3.04
CA LEU A 11 -26.86 -12.02 4.12
C LEU A 11 -26.28 -13.35 4.58
N ARG A 12 -26.21 -13.59 5.90
CA ARG A 12 -25.62 -14.81 6.48
C ARG A 12 -26.63 -15.44 7.42
N ILE A 13 -27.05 -16.65 7.11
CA ILE A 13 -28.17 -17.33 7.74
C ILE A 13 -27.67 -18.65 8.32
N VAL A 14 -27.91 -18.89 9.61
CA VAL A 14 -27.62 -20.17 10.25
C VAL A 14 -28.93 -20.96 10.37
N LEU A 15 -28.97 -22.18 9.85
CA LEU A 15 -30.10 -23.09 9.98
C LEU A 15 -29.84 -24.06 11.13
N LEU A 16 -30.72 -24.02 12.13
CA LEU A 16 -30.70 -24.89 13.30
C LEU A 16 -31.92 -25.79 13.27
N GLY A 17 -31.72 -27.09 13.23
CA GLY A 17 -32.82 -28.06 13.26
C GLY A 17 -32.37 -29.39 13.85
N LYS A 18 -33.31 -30.33 13.98
CA LYS A 18 -33.07 -31.66 14.57
C LYS A 18 -32.56 -32.70 13.55
N SER A 19 -32.79 -32.45 12.26
CA SER A 19 -32.57 -33.42 11.18
C SER A 19 -31.82 -32.79 10.02
N VAL A 20 -30.83 -33.53 9.49
CA VAL A 20 -30.09 -33.15 8.27
C VAL A 20 -31.01 -32.94 7.09
N SER A 21 -31.99 -33.84 6.94
CA SER A 21 -32.92 -33.81 5.82
C SER A 21 -33.74 -32.52 5.82
N GLU A 22 -34.29 -32.14 6.97
CA GLU A 22 -35.13 -30.93 7.12
C GLU A 22 -34.33 -29.65 6.90
N ASN A 23 -33.14 -29.55 7.50
CA ASN A 23 -32.30 -28.38 7.28
C ASN A 23 -31.87 -28.25 5.82
N SER A 24 -31.54 -29.39 5.19
CA SER A 24 -31.13 -29.40 3.79
C SER A 24 -32.28 -29.03 2.87
N GLU A 25 -33.50 -29.52 3.15
CA GLU A 25 -34.72 -29.16 2.42
C GLU A 25 -34.97 -27.64 2.50
N VAL A 26 -34.93 -27.06 3.70
CA VAL A 26 -35.14 -25.62 3.89
C VAL A 26 -33.99 -24.80 3.29
N GLY A 27 -32.74 -25.24 3.44
CA GLY A 27 -31.59 -24.59 2.81
C GLY A 27 -31.67 -24.60 1.28
N ASN A 28 -32.11 -25.71 0.70
CA ASN A 28 -32.33 -25.87 -0.73
C ASN A 28 -33.51 -25.01 -1.20
N PHE A 29 -34.58 -24.91 -0.40
CA PHE A 29 -35.72 -24.04 -0.65
C PHE A 29 -35.29 -22.55 -0.68
N ILE A 30 -34.53 -22.10 0.33
CA ILE A 30 -34.05 -20.70 0.39
C ILE A 30 -33.14 -20.37 -0.81
N LEU A 31 -32.29 -21.31 -1.23
CA LEU A 31 -31.37 -21.11 -2.36
C LEU A 31 -32.01 -21.36 -3.73
N GLY A 32 -33.20 -21.96 -3.78
CA GLY A 32 -33.88 -22.36 -5.01
C GLY A 32 -33.12 -23.42 -5.84
N ARG A 33 -32.26 -24.23 -5.20
CA ARG A 33 -31.44 -25.26 -5.86
C ARG A 33 -31.00 -26.36 -4.89
N ALA A 34 -30.63 -27.53 -5.41
CA ALA A 34 -30.11 -28.65 -4.63
C ALA A 34 -28.64 -28.40 -4.21
N ALA A 35 -28.46 -27.62 -3.15
CA ALA A 35 -27.17 -27.17 -2.65
C ALA A 35 -26.66 -27.98 -1.44
N PHE A 36 -27.58 -28.57 -0.67
CA PHE A 36 -27.34 -29.41 0.50
C PHE A 36 -27.81 -30.84 0.25
N ASP A 37 -27.07 -31.80 0.79
CA ASP A 37 -27.34 -33.23 0.69
C ASP A 37 -28.15 -33.70 1.91
N SER A 38 -29.40 -34.13 1.68
CA SER A 38 -30.28 -34.63 2.73
C SER A 38 -29.76 -35.90 3.42
N GLU A 39 -28.78 -36.59 2.82
CA GLU A 39 -28.11 -37.76 3.37
C GLU A 39 -26.71 -37.45 3.95
N ALA A 40 -26.37 -36.17 4.15
CA ALA A 40 -25.15 -35.78 4.85
C ALA A 40 -25.10 -36.37 6.28
N PRO A 41 -23.90 -36.70 6.83
CA PRO A 41 -23.83 -37.07 8.24
C PRO A 41 -24.33 -35.89 9.09
N PRO A 42 -25.04 -36.14 10.20
CA PRO A 42 -25.47 -35.07 11.09
C PRO A 42 -24.28 -34.20 11.50
N ASP A 43 -23.13 -34.83 11.78
CA ASP A 43 -21.89 -34.25 12.30
C ASP A 43 -21.23 -33.15 11.46
N VAL A 44 -21.67 -32.93 10.21
CA VAL A 44 -21.06 -31.97 9.29
C VAL A 44 -21.83 -30.63 9.29
N ILE A 45 -21.11 -29.53 9.50
CA ILE A 45 -21.63 -28.18 9.26
C ILE A 45 -21.29 -27.76 7.84
N GLU A 46 -22.30 -27.39 7.05
CA GLU A 46 -22.11 -27.03 5.65
C GLU A 46 -22.35 -25.54 5.43
N ARG A 47 -21.35 -24.86 4.88
CA ARG A 47 -21.48 -23.49 4.37
C ARG A 47 -21.73 -23.52 2.86
N VAL A 48 -22.78 -22.84 2.41
CA VAL A 48 -23.11 -22.70 0.99
C VAL A 48 -23.55 -21.27 0.70
N GLY A 49 -22.88 -20.62 -0.25
CA GLY A 49 -23.29 -19.32 -0.79
C GLY A 49 -24.24 -19.49 -1.98
N GLY A 50 -25.09 -18.50 -2.24
CA GLY A 50 -25.94 -18.43 -3.42
C GLY A 50 -26.55 -17.04 -3.62
N ARG A 51 -27.34 -16.89 -4.68
CA ARG A 51 -28.06 -15.64 -4.96
C ARG A 51 -29.55 -15.86 -4.83
N LEU A 52 -30.19 -15.04 -4.00
CA LEU A 52 -31.63 -14.92 -3.93
C LEU A 52 -31.99 -13.53 -4.46
N LYS A 53 -32.62 -13.47 -5.65
CA LYS A 53 -32.80 -12.23 -6.43
C LYS A 53 -31.47 -11.47 -6.64
N ASN A 54 -31.39 -10.24 -6.13
CA ASN A 54 -30.24 -9.36 -6.22
C ASN A 54 -29.35 -9.39 -4.97
N ARG A 55 -29.65 -10.25 -3.99
CA ARG A 55 -28.92 -10.34 -2.72
C ARG A 55 -28.10 -11.63 -2.66
N HIS A 56 -26.84 -11.51 -2.23
CA HIS A 56 -26.02 -12.68 -1.94
C HIS A 56 -26.40 -13.22 -0.56
N VAL A 57 -26.65 -14.52 -0.49
CA VAL A 57 -27.07 -15.21 0.73
C VAL A 57 -26.10 -16.36 0.99
N ILE A 58 -25.62 -16.45 2.21
CA ILE A 58 -24.78 -17.54 2.71
C ILE A 58 -25.61 -18.29 3.73
N ILE A 59 -25.79 -19.59 3.53
CA ILE A 59 -26.48 -20.48 4.44
C ILE A 59 -25.45 -21.39 5.11
N ILE A 60 -25.50 -21.43 6.43
CA ILE A 60 -24.73 -22.33 7.28
C ILE A 60 -25.72 -23.36 7.81
N ASN A 61 -25.67 -24.57 7.26
CA ASN A 61 -26.50 -25.68 7.69
C ASN A 61 -25.83 -26.39 8.87
N SER A 62 -26.49 -26.37 10.03
CA SER A 62 -26.04 -27.00 11.27
C SER A 62 -27.15 -27.89 11.86
N PRO A 63 -27.31 -29.13 11.34
CA PRO A 63 -28.45 -30.00 11.64
C PRO A 63 -28.34 -30.77 12.96
N GLN A 64 -27.23 -30.65 13.69
CA GLN A 64 -27.02 -31.34 14.97
C GLN A 64 -27.55 -30.58 16.17
N LEU A 65 -27.51 -29.25 16.14
CA LEU A 65 -27.49 -28.46 17.37
C LEU A 65 -28.72 -28.66 18.27
N LEU A 66 -29.84 -29.16 17.74
CA LEU A 66 -31.08 -29.40 18.49
C LEU A 66 -31.36 -30.87 18.85
N GLN A 67 -30.38 -31.77 18.74
CA GLN A 67 -30.54 -33.17 19.18
C GLN A 67 -30.52 -33.31 20.71
N THR A 68 -31.36 -34.20 21.25
CA THR A 68 -31.63 -34.33 22.70
C THR A 68 -30.47 -34.86 23.56
N ASN A 69 -29.41 -35.42 22.96
CA ASN A 69 -28.28 -36.06 23.68
C ASN A 69 -26.91 -35.43 23.34
N ILE A 70 -26.86 -34.15 23.00
CA ILE A 70 -25.60 -33.46 22.71
C ILE A 70 -24.93 -32.98 24.00
N SER A 71 -23.61 -33.18 24.09
CA SER A 71 -22.79 -32.68 25.21
C SER A 71 -22.51 -31.18 25.10
N ASP A 72 -22.35 -30.49 26.23
CA ASP A 72 -22.01 -29.05 26.26
C ASP A 72 -20.75 -28.72 25.42
N HIS A 73 -19.77 -29.62 25.40
CA HIS A 73 -18.57 -29.48 24.57
C HIS A 73 -18.90 -29.48 23.07
N GLN A 74 -19.77 -30.39 22.61
CA GLN A 74 -20.22 -30.42 21.23
C GLN A 74 -21.04 -29.18 20.87
N ILE A 75 -21.95 -28.72 21.74
CA ILE A 75 -22.68 -27.45 21.53
C ILE A 75 -21.68 -26.31 21.33
N THR A 76 -20.73 -26.16 22.25
CA THR A 76 -19.73 -25.09 22.21
C THR A 76 -18.89 -25.16 20.92
N GLN A 77 -18.44 -26.36 20.52
CA GLN A 77 -17.62 -26.55 19.32
C GLN A 77 -18.41 -26.25 18.04
N THR A 78 -19.62 -26.77 17.91
CA THR A 78 -20.47 -26.60 16.73
C THR A 78 -20.95 -25.14 16.59
N VAL A 79 -21.30 -24.47 17.69
CA VAL A 79 -21.63 -23.04 17.68
C VAL A 79 -20.41 -22.22 17.25
N ARG A 80 -19.22 -22.52 17.78
CA ARG A 80 -17.98 -21.86 17.38
C ARG A 80 -17.69 -22.01 15.90
N GLU A 81 -17.88 -23.21 15.34
CA GLU A 81 -17.72 -23.47 13.92
C GLU A 81 -18.76 -22.70 13.08
N CYS A 82 -20.02 -22.64 13.52
CA CYS A 82 -21.07 -21.82 12.88
C CYS A 82 -20.68 -20.33 12.85
N VAL A 83 -20.16 -19.79 13.95
CA VAL A 83 -19.71 -18.40 14.05
C VAL A 83 -18.54 -18.14 13.10
N ASN A 84 -17.54 -19.03 13.08
CA ASN A 84 -16.40 -18.93 12.17
C ASN A 84 -16.83 -18.93 10.69
N LEU A 85 -17.76 -19.80 10.32
CA LEU A 85 -18.31 -19.88 8.95
C LEU A 85 -19.21 -18.68 8.60
N SER A 86 -19.65 -17.93 9.62
CA SER A 86 -20.54 -16.78 9.47
C SER A 86 -19.82 -15.43 9.59
N ASP A 87 -18.48 -15.38 9.53
CA ASP A 87 -17.70 -14.14 9.72
C ASP A 87 -18.25 -12.93 8.90
N PRO A 88 -18.41 -11.74 9.53
CA PRO A 88 -18.12 -11.39 10.94
C PRO A 88 -19.13 -11.89 11.99
N GLY A 89 -20.25 -12.45 11.57
CA GLY A 89 -21.29 -13.06 12.42
C GLY A 89 -22.59 -13.29 11.64
N PRO A 90 -23.50 -14.16 12.13
CA PRO A 90 -24.75 -14.44 11.44
C PRO A 90 -25.69 -13.24 11.50
N HIS A 91 -26.38 -12.95 10.40
CA HIS A 91 -27.42 -11.92 10.37
C HIS A 91 -28.76 -12.44 10.86
N VAL A 92 -29.06 -13.70 10.52
CA VAL A 92 -30.32 -14.37 10.86
C VAL A 92 -30.01 -15.79 11.33
N ILE A 93 -30.71 -16.24 12.37
CA ILE A 93 -30.75 -17.62 12.82
C ILE A 93 -32.16 -18.15 12.58
N VAL A 94 -32.28 -19.26 11.85
CA VAL A 94 -33.56 -19.90 11.55
C VAL A 94 -33.66 -21.18 12.37
N LEU A 95 -34.65 -21.23 13.25
CA LEU A 95 -34.99 -22.40 14.06
C LEU A 95 -36.04 -23.25 13.33
N LEU A 96 -35.65 -24.44 12.92
CA LEU A 96 -36.49 -25.43 12.28
C LEU A 96 -37.14 -26.31 13.34
N LEU A 97 -38.44 -26.13 13.54
CA LEU A 97 -39.23 -26.85 14.55
C LEU A 97 -40.44 -27.54 13.92
N LYS A 98 -40.73 -28.76 14.38
CA LYS A 98 -41.96 -29.48 14.08
C LYS A 98 -42.99 -29.31 15.18
N HIS A 99 -44.26 -29.24 14.79
CA HIS A 99 -45.36 -29.02 15.72
C HIS A 99 -45.50 -30.13 16.78
N GLU A 100 -45.28 -31.39 16.41
CA GLU A 100 -45.49 -32.57 17.26
C GLU A 100 -44.30 -32.90 18.18
N GLN A 101 -43.14 -32.24 18.02
CA GLN A 101 -41.86 -32.70 18.58
C GLN A 101 -41.17 -31.74 19.56
N CYS A 102 -41.90 -30.81 20.19
CA CYS A 102 -41.35 -29.92 21.21
C CYS A 102 -41.65 -30.46 22.62
N SER A 103 -40.67 -31.14 23.23
CA SER A 103 -40.70 -31.49 24.66
C SER A 103 -40.09 -30.38 25.54
N ALA A 104 -40.25 -30.47 26.85
CA ALA A 104 -39.61 -29.52 27.78
C ALA A 104 -38.07 -29.63 27.75
N GLU A 105 -37.54 -30.84 27.52
CA GLU A 105 -36.11 -31.11 27.37
C GLU A 105 -35.54 -30.44 26.10
N ASP A 106 -36.32 -30.45 25.01
CA ASP A 106 -35.96 -29.75 23.77
C ASP A 106 -35.89 -28.23 23.96
N GLN A 107 -36.79 -27.67 24.76
CA GLN A 107 -36.78 -26.25 25.07
C GLN A 107 -35.52 -25.86 25.86
N GLU A 108 -35.13 -26.66 26.85
CA GLU A 108 -33.91 -26.42 27.63
C GLU A 108 -32.65 -26.52 26.74
N CYS A 109 -32.58 -27.52 25.87
CA CYS A 109 -31.48 -27.68 24.92
C CYS A 109 -31.40 -26.49 23.94
N LEU A 110 -32.54 -26.10 23.37
CA LEU A 110 -32.63 -24.94 22.47
C LEU A 110 -32.16 -23.66 23.15
N GLU A 111 -32.56 -23.43 24.40
CA GLU A 111 -32.11 -22.27 25.17
C GLU A 111 -30.60 -22.30 25.37
N LYS A 112 -30.01 -23.45 25.75
CA LYS A 112 -28.54 -23.58 25.89
C LYS A 112 -27.80 -23.27 24.59
N VAL A 113 -28.26 -23.80 23.47
CA VAL A 113 -27.65 -23.58 22.14
C VAL A 113 -27.71 -22.11 21.75
N LEU A 114 -28.86 -21.47 21.89
CA LEU A 114 -29.05 -20.08 21.52
C LEU A 114 -28.18 -19.13 22.37
N HIS A 115 -28.18 -19.30 23.70
CA HIS A 115 -27.33 -18.47 24.58
C HIS A 115 -25.84 -18.72 24.34
N SER A 116 -25.45 -19.88 23.80
CA SER A 116 -24.06 -20.14 23.40
C SER A 116 -23.60 -19.27 22.22
N PHE A 117 -24.52 -18.75 21.40
CA PHE A 117 -24.17 -17.74 20.38
C PHE A 117 -23.96 -16.38 21.04
N SER A 118 -24.98 -15.88 21.74
CA SER A 118 -24.98 -14.55 22.37
C SER A 118 -26.22 -14.38 23.25
N GLU A 119 -26.17 -13.50 24.25
CA GLU A 119 -27.35 -13.06 25.01
C GLU A 119 -28.38 -12.33 24.11
N GLN A 120 -27.93 -11.73 23.00
CA GLN A 120 -28.80 -11.00 22.07
C GLN A 120 -29.33 -11.87 20.91
N VAL A 121 -29.04 -13.18 20.93
CA VAL A 121 -29.38 -14.13 19.85
C VAL A 121 -30.84 -14.03 19.40
N TYR A 122 -31.77 -13.86 20.35
CA TYR A 122 -33.20 -13.82 20.05
C TYR A 122 -33.56 -12.67 19.10
N GLN A 123 -32.82 -11.56 19.07
CA GLN A 123 -33.06 -10.44 18.15
C GLN A 123 -32.74 -10.78 16.69
N HIS A 124 -31.93 -11.82 16.47
CA HIS A 124 -31.56 -12.33 15.14
C HIS A 124 -32.28 -13.63 14.78
N THR A 125 -33.10 -14.19 15.67
CA THR A 125 -33.72 -15.50 15.49
C THR A 125 -35.16 -15.44 14.99
N MET A 126 -35.52 -16.33 14.06
CA MET A 126 -36.90 -16.61 13.67
C MET A 126 -37.20 -18.11 13.72
N VAL A 127 -38.47 -18.46 13.87
CA VAL A 127 -38.95 -19.85 13.86
C VAL A 127 -39.53 -20.18 12.48
N LEU A 128 -39.16 -21.32 11.91
CA LEU A 128 -39.75 -21.85 10.68
C LEU A 128 -40.32 -23.25 10.95
N THR A 129 -41.58 -23.46 10.57
CA THR A 129 -42.29 -24.73 10.73
C THR A 129 -42.66 -25.32 9.38
N THR A 130 -42.57 -26.64 9.24
CA THR A 130 -42.82 -27.35 7.97
C THR A 130 -44.19 -28.04 7.87
N GLN A 131 -45.07 -27.87 8.88
CA GLN A 131 -46.43 -28.46 8.91
C GLN A 131 -47.47 -27.45 9.42
N GLU A 132 -48.73 -27.57 8.95
CA GLU A 132 -49.85 -26.72 9.36
C GLU A 132 -50.28 -26.93 10.82
N LEU A 133 -50.69 -25.83 11.47
CA LEU A 133 -51.16 -25.78 12.86
C LEU A 133 -52.52 -26.46 13.00
N THR A 134 -52.57 -27.69 13.50
CA THR A 134 -53.84 -28.38 13.80
C THR A 134 -54.23 -28.33 15.29
N GLU A 135 -53.28 -28.11 16.21
CA GLU A 135 -53.53 -27.97 17.66
C GLU A 135 -52.58 -26.94 18.29
N THR A 136 -52.83 -26.48 19.52
CA THR A 136 -52.00 -25.47 20.19
C THR A 136 -50.83 -26.11 20.95
N ASN A 137 -49.62 -26.11 20.40
CA ASN A 137 -48.42 -26.44 21.15
C ASN A 137 -47.95 -25.22 21.98
N ASP A 138 -48.26 -25.22 23.28
CA ASP A 138 -47.91 -24.14 24.21
C ASP A 138 -46.40 -23.86 24.30
N ILE A 139 -45.55 -24.86 24.09
CA ILE A 139 -44.09 -24.73 24.12
C ILE A 139 -43.60 -24.00 22.87
N LEU A 140 -44.10 -24.39 21.70
CA LEU A 140 -43.78 -23.73 20.43
C LEU A 140 -44.20 -22.25 20.45
N GLN A 141 -45.39 -21.95 20.98
CA GLN A 141 -45.88 -20.57 21.12
C GLN A 141 -44.97 -19.72 22.03
N LYS A 142 -44.47 -20.29 23.14
CA LYS A 142 -43.49 -19.61 24.00
C LYS A 142 -42.18 -19.30 23.27
N ILE A 143 -41.67 -20.23 22.44
CA ILE A 143 -40.45 -20.02 21.65
C ILE A 143 -40.67 -18.93 20.60
N ILE A 144 -41.78 -18.97 19.88
CA ILE A 144 -42.18 -17.94 18.91
C ILE A 144 -42.28 -16.57 19.58
N GLN A 145 -42.88 -16.50 20.77
CA GLN A 145 -42.99 -15.26 21.54
C GLN A 145 -41.62 -14.70 21.95
N LYS A 146 -40.68 -15.55 22.39
CA LYS A 146 -39.29 -15.15 22.67
C LYS A 146 -38.57 -14.61 21.43
N CYS A 147 -38.89 -15.12 20.24
CA CYS A 147 -38.35 -14.65 18.96
C CYS A 147 -39.12 -13.43 18.40
N ALA A 148 -39.81 -12.67 19.25
CA ALA A 148 -40.62 -11.49 18.87
C ALA A 148 -41.74 -11.82 17.85
N ASN A 149 -42.34 -13.00 17.97
CA ASN A 149 -43.39 -13.51 17.07
C ASN A 149 -42.96 -13.63 15.60
N ARG A 150 -41.66 -13.76 15.33
CA ARG A 150 -41.15 -14.05 13.99
C ARG A 150 -41.28 -15.53 13.70
N HIS A 151 -42.32 -15.87 12.96
CA HIS A 151 -42.66 -17.22 12.57
C HIS A 151 -43.03 -17.28 11.09
N PHE A 152 -42.53 -18.30 10.39
CA PHE A 152 -42.91 -18.60 9.01
C PHE A 152 -43.32 -20.07 8.90
N SER A 153 -44.44 -20.33 8.24
CA SER A 153 -44.92 -21.68 7.99
C SER A 153 -44.71 -22.03 6.52
N LEU A 154 -43.91 -23.07 6.27
CA LEU A 154 -43.55 -23.54 4.94
C LEU A 154 -44.63 -24.51 4.43
N HIS A 155 -45.21 -24.20 3.27
CA HIS A 155 -46.24 -24.98 2.59
C HIS A 155 -45.88 -25.16 1.10
N GLU A 156 -46.52 -26.10 0.41
CA GLU A 156 -46.25 -26.43 -1.01
C GLU A 156 -46.41 -25.25 -1.99
N GLY A 157 -47.03 -24.14 -1.57
CA GLY A 157 -47.17 -22.90 -2.35
C GLY A 157 -46.32 -21.71 -1.84
N SER A 158 -45.47 -21.90 -0.84
CA SER A 158 -44.65 -20.81 -0.28
C SER A 158 -43.57 -20.36 -1.26
N SER A 159 -43.36 -19.06 -1.39
CA SER A 159 -42.26 -18.50 -2.18
C SER A 159 -41.04 -18.21 -1.30
N PRO A 160 -39.80 -18.49 -1.74
CA PRO A 160 -38.59 -18.03 -1.06
C PRO A 160 -38.53 -16.50 -0.87
N ASP A 161 -39.29 -15.75 -1.66
CA ASP A 161 -39.37 -14.30 -1.60
C ASP A 161 -40.02 -13.77 -0.33
N ASP A 162 -41.05 -14.45 0.17
CA ASP A 162 -41.75 -14.04 1.40
C ASP A 162 -40.84 -14.23 2.62
N LEU A 163 -39.99 -15.26 2.56
CA LEU A 163 -38.98 -15.54 3.56
C LEU A 163 -37.82 -14.53 3.51
N LEU A 164 -37.41 -14.11 2.30
CA LEU A 164 -36.40 -13.06 2.13
C LEU A 164 -36.86 -11.72 2.72
N GLN A 165 -38.12 -11.33 2.53
CA GLN A 165 -38.66 -10.11 3.13
C GLN A 165 -38.58 -10.18 4.66
N THR A 166 -38.89 -11.33 5.25
CA THR A 166 -38.76 -11.55 6.69
C THR A 166 -37.30 -11.41 7.15
N PHE A 167 -36.34 -11.93 6.39
CA PHE A 167 -34.92 -11.73 6.70
C PHE A 167 -34.49 -10.27 6.62
N ASP A 168 -34.97 -9.53 5.63
CA ASP A 168 -34.69 -8.11 5.46
C ASP A 168 -35.23 -7.30 6.63
N ASP A 169 -36.45 -7.61 7.10
CA ASP A 169 -37.06 -6.99 8.27
C ASP A 169 -36.22 -7.24 9.54
N ILE A 170 -35.73 -8.47 9.73
CA ILE A 170 -34.84 -8.80 10.87
C ILE A 170 -33.55 -8.00 10.80
N VAL A 171 -32.92 -7.94 9.64
CA VAL A 171 -31.68 -7.19 9.45
C VAL A 171 -31.91 -5.70 9.67
N GLN A 172 -33.04 -5.16 9.20
CA GLN A 172 -33.40 -3.76 9.39
C GLN A 172 -33.71 -3.42 10.85
N MET A 173 -34.42 -4.29 11.58
CA MET A 173 -34.69 -4.11 13.01
C MET A 173 -33.42 -4.09 13.86
N ASN A 174 -32.33 -4.70 13.36
CA ASN A 174 -31.01 -4.69 13.99
C ASN A 174 -30.06 -3.68 13.32
N ASP A 175 -30.56 -2.61 12.70
CA ASP A 175 -29.77 -1.53 12.06
C ASP A 175 -28.76 -2.01 10.99
N GLY A 176 -29.02 -3.16 10.37
CA GLY A 176 -28.12 -3.79 9.41
C GLY A 176 -26.95 -4.55 10.04
N GLN A 177 -26.92 -4.66 11.38
CA GLN A 177 -25.88 -5.36 12.13
C GLN A 177 -26.10 -6.87 12.10
N HIS A 178 -25.00 -7.60 12.27
CA HIS A 178 -24.98 -9.04 12.46
C HIS A 178 -24.87 -9.33 13.96
N LEU A 179 -25.26 -10.53 14.37
CA LEU A 179 -25.15 -10.96 15.76
C LEU A 179 -23.68 -10.99 16.19
N GLU A 180 -23.37 -10.26 17.26
CA GLU A 180 -22.07 -10.34 17.94
C GLU A 180 -22.07 -11.57 18.86
N CYS A 181 -21.31 -12.59 18.46
CA CYS A 181 -21.18 -13.82 19.24
C CYS A 181 -19.98 -13.78 20.20
N GLU A 182 -20.16 -14.23 21.45
CA GLU A 182 -19.14 -14.14 22.51
C GLU A 182 -17.93 -15.06 22.26
N GLY A 183 -18.06 -16.05 21.36
CA GLY A 183 -16.98 -16.95 20.97
C GLY A 183 -15.86 -16.32 20.12
N SER A 184 -16.04 -15.08 19.68
CA SER A 184 -15.10 -14.40 18.76
C SER A 184 -13.79 -13.95 19.42
N GLN A 185 -13.71 -13.87 20.75
CA GLN A 185 -12.58 -13.21 21.43
C GLN A 185 -11.52 -14.15 22.05
N ASN A 186 -11.76 -15.46 22.15
CA ASN A 186 -10.84 -16.38 22.85
C ASN A 186 -10.29 -17.52 21.99
N PHE A 187 -9.83 -17.22 20.77
CA PHE A 187 -8.69 -17.88 20.11
C PHE A 187 -8.43 -17.18 18.78
N VAL A 188 -7.81 -15.99 18.83
CA VAL A 188 -6.91 -15.65 17.72
C VAL A 188 -5.73 -16.60 17.88
N MET A 189 -5.90 -17.86 17.47
CA MET A 189 -4.76 -18.45 16.80
C MET A 189 -4.56 -17.54 15.63
N THR A 190 -3.38 -16.94 15.58
CA THR A 190 -2.85 -16.29 14.41
C THR A 190 -2.80 -17.33 13.28
N GLN A 191 -3.95 -17.69 12.72
CA GLN A 191 -4.07 -17.52 11.29
C GLN A 191 -3.98 -16.02 11.14
N GLN A 192 -2.75 -15.56 10.86
CA GLN A 192 -2.58 -14.27 10.23
C GLN A 192 -3.72 -14.14 9.23
N PRO A 193 -4.41 -12.99 9.17
CA PRO A 193 -5.26 -12.74 8.03
C PRO A 193 -4.37 -13.07 6.84
N THR A 194 -4.75 -14.06 6.05
CA THR A 194 -4.10 -14.32 4.78
C THR A 194 -4.52 -13.22 3.80
N GLU A 195 -4.42 -11.96 4.26
CA GLU A 195 -4.28 -10.73 3.50
C GLU A 195 -2.88 -10.64 2.86
N ARG A 196 -2.16 -11.77 2.77
CA ARG A 196 -1.14 -12.02 1.75
C ARG A 196 -1.46 -13.26 0.93
N PHE A 197 -2.60 -13.29 0.25
CA PHE A 197 -2.76 -14.06 -1.00
C PHE A 197 -3.65 -13.32 -2.01
N LEU A 198 -3.32 -12.05 -2.26
CA LEU A 198 -3.77 -11.34 -3.48
C LEU A 198 -2.65 -11.16 -4.49
N GLU A 199 -1.59 -11.97 -4.40
CA GLU A 199 -0.57 -12.13 -5.44
C GLU A 199 -0.61 -13.58 -5.95
N GLY A 200 -1.36 -13.78 -7.05
CA GLY A 200 -1.13 -14.87 -7.98
C GLY A 200 -1.36 -16.30 -7.49
N GLU A 201 -2.44 -16.58 -6.75
CA GLU A 201 -2.90 -17.97 -6.66
C GLU A 201 -3.11 -18.53 -8.06
N LYS A 202 -2.83 -19.81 -8.30
CA LYS A 202 -2.96 -20.40 -9.63
C LYS A 202 -4.20 -21.28 -9.71
N LEU A 203 -4.94 -21.17 -10.81
CA LEU A 203 -6.24 -21.82 -11.00
C LEU A 203 -6.07 -23.30 -11.43
N ASN A 204 -6.76 -24.24 -10.79
CA ASN A 204 -6.86 -25.64 -11.26
C ASN A 204 -8.27 -25.92 -11.74
N LEU A 205 -8.40 -26.33 -13.00
CA LEU A 205 -9.67 -26.65 -13.64
C LEU A 205 -9.70 -28.10 -14.10
N VAL A 206 -10.86 -28.72 -13.98
CA VAL A 206 -11.13 -30.03 -14.59
C VAL A 206 -12.25 -29.86 -15.61
N VAL A 207 -12.11 -30.40 -16.82
CA VAL A 207 -13.17 -30.39 -17.84
C VAL A 207 -13.74 -31.81 -17.95
N CYS A 208 -15.05 -31.95 -17.76
CA CYS A 208 -15.76 -33.24 -17.77
C CYS A 208 -16.98 -33.22 -18.69
N GLY A 209 -17.55 -34.40 -18.95
CA GLY A 209 -18.69 -34.60 -19.86
C GLY A 209 -18.46 -35.73 -20.88
N SER A 210 -19.56 -36.15 -21.51
CA SER A 210 -19.63 -37.27 -22.46
C SER A 210 -18.90 -36.94 -23.78
N ASN A 211 -19.09 -35.72 -24.29
CA ASN A 211 -18.60 -35.34 -25.61
C ASN A 211 -17.13 -34.88 -25.59
N GLY A 212 -16.23 -35.76 -26.03
CA GLY A 212 -14.80 -35.47 -26.15
C GLY A 212 -14.47 -34.24 -27.02
N THR A 213 -15.26 -33.97 -28.07
CA THR A 213 -15.00 -32.81 -28.94
C THR A 213 -15.27 -31.48 -28.24
N PHE A 214 -16.29 -31.43 -27.36
CA PHE A 214 -16.59 -30.25 -26.57
C PHE A 214 -15.49 -29.98 -25.55
N LYS A 215 -15.05 -31.02 -24.83
CA LYS A 215 -13.93 -30.95 -23.88
C LYS A 215 -12.66 -30.41 -24.53
N SER A 216 -12.22 -31.02 -25.63
CA SER A 216 -11.01 -30.56 -26.33
C SER A 216 -11.15 -29.16 -26.93
N SER A 217 -12.35 -28.79 -27.39
CA SER A 217 -12.63 -27.46 -27.94
C SER A 217 -12.54 -26.36 -26.88
N ILE A 218 -13.14 -26.56 -25.70
CA ILE A 218 -13.06 -25.59 -24.61
C ILE A 218 -11.65 -25.53 -24.04
N SER A 219 -10.99 -26.68 -23.83
CA SER A 219 -9.64 -26.72 -23.29
C SER A 219 -8.65 -25.96 -24.15
N LYS A 220 -8.71 -26.17 -25.48
CA LYS A 220 -7.88 -25.45 -26.44
C LYS A 220 -8.13 -23.94 -26.39
N ARG A 221 -9.39 -23.50 -26.28
CA ARG A 221 -9.73 -22.07 -26.19
C ARG A 221 -9.24 -21.42 -24.89
N ILE A 222 -9.36 -22.12 -23.76
CA ILE A 222 -8.85 -21.65 -22.47
C ILE A 222 -7.33 -21.47 -22.54
N LEU A 223 -6.61 -22.49 -23.03
CA LEU A 223 -5.14 -22.47 -23.16
C LEU A 223 -4.63 -21.37 -24.11
N GLN A 224 -5.30 -21.15 -25.23
CA GLN A 224 -4.92 -20.12 -26.22
C GLN A 224 -5.02 -18.69 -25.68
N GLN A 225 -5.93 -18.41 -24.74
CA GLN A 225 -6.06 -17.09 -24.14
C GLN A 225 -5.06 -16.87 -23.01
N THR A 226 -4.64 -17.91 -22.30
CA THR A 226 -3.61 -17.82 -21.25
C THR A 226 -2.19 -17.60 -21.78
N ASP A 227 -1.90 -17.97 -23.03
CA ASP A 227 -0.59 -17.74 -23.69
C ASP A 227 -0.40 -16.29 -24.19
N ARG A 228 -1.49 -15.54 -24.35
CA ARG A 228 -1.43 -14.12 -24.74
C ARG A 228 -1.20 -13.29 -23.48
N ARG A 229 0.06 -13.02 -23.13
CA ARG A 229 0.44 -11.99 -22.15
C ARG A 229 -0.26 -10.68 -22.52
N SER A 230 -1.39 -10.39 -21.90
CA SER A 230 -2.05 -9.10 -22.00
C SER A 230 -1.75 -8.34 -20.72
N GLU A 231 -1.06 -7.21 -20.87
CA GLU A 231 -0.63 -6.31 -19.79
C GLU A 231 -1.81 -5.54 -19.14
N VAL A 232 -3.06 -6.02 -19.23
CA VAL A 232 -4.23 -5.15 -18.96
C VAL A 232 -5.24 -5.68 -17.95
N GLU A 233 -5.18 -6.92 -17.44
CA GLU A 233 -6.04 -7.35 -16.32
C GLU A 233 -5.36 -8.53 -15.57
N PRO A 234 -5.23 -8.50 -14.23
CA PRO A 234 -4.56 -9.55 -13.48
C PRO A 234 -5.54 -10.72 -13.27
N TYR A 235 -5.89 -11.45 -14.34
CA TYR A 235 -6.59 -12.72 -14.17
C TYR A 235 -5.68 -13.69 -13.42
N ARG A 236 -6.28 -14.51 -12.55
CA ARG A 236 -5.58 -15.57 -11.83
C ARG A 236 -4.88 -16.50 -12.85
N SER A 237 -3.56 -16.72 -12.72
CA SER A 237 -2.80 -17.55 -13.68
C SER A 237 -3.30 -19.00 -13.67
N LEU A 238 -3.63 -19.58 -14.83
CA LEU A 238 -4.01 -21.00 -14.91
C LEU A 238 -2.81 -21.89 -14.54
N ASN A 239 -2.99 -22.78 -13.56
CA ASN A 239 -1.96 -23.73 -13.12
C ASN A 239 -2.06 -25.06 -13.86
N SER A 240 -3.29 -25.60 -13.92
CA SER A 240 -3.58 -26.95 -14.37
C SER A 240 -4.97 -26.97 -15.00
N LEU A 241 -5.05 -27.61 -16.15
CA LEU A 241 -6.29 -27.88 -16.87
C LEU A 241 -6.27 -29.36 -17.23
N VAL A 242 -7.14 -30.14 -16.58
CA VAL A 242 -7.18 -31.59 -16.73
C VAL A 242 -8.49 -31.99 -17.39
N GLU A 243 -8.43 -32.76 -18.48
CA GLU A 243 -9.63 -33.35 -19.07
C GLU A 243 -9.92 -34.68 -18.38
N LEU A 244 -11.09 -34.79 -17.75
CA LEU A 244 -11.62 -36.04 -17.23
C LEU A 244 -12.21 -36.86 -18.40
N PRO A 245 -11.71 -38.07 -18.67
CA PRO A 245 -12.34 -38.96 -19.64
C PRO A 245 -13.79 -39.25 -19.25
N ALA A 246 -14.64 -39.58 -20.23
CA ALA A 246 -16.00 -40.00 -19.92
C ALA A 246 -15.95 -41.22 -18.98
N LEU A 247 -16.70 -41.13 -17.89
CA LEU A 247 -16.74 -42.13 -16.83
C LEU A 247 -17.81 -43.18 -17.12
N PHE A 248 -18.93 -42.75 -17.71
CA PHE A 248 -19.96 -43.61 -18.23
C PHE A 248 -19.47 -44.30 -19.51
N ASN A 249 -18.89 -45.48 -19.35
CA ASN A 249 -18.53 -46.36 -20.44
C ASN A 249 -18.66 -47.82 -19.99
N ASN A 250 -19.51 -48.59 -20.70
CA ASN A 250 -19.77 -50.00 -20.42
C ASN A 250 -18.53 -50.93 -20.50
N GLN A 251 -17.39 -50.40 -20.94
CA GLN A 251 -16.12 -51.13 -21.03
C GLN A 251 -15.17 -50.87 -19.86
N LEU A 252 -15.45 -49.89 -18.99
CA LEU A 252 -14.61 -49.59 -17.83
C LEU A 252 -15.09 -50.38 -16.61
N SER A 253 -14.15 -50.95 -15.87
CA SER A 253 -14.46 -51.50 -14.55
C SER A 253 -14.64 -50.38 -13.52
N GLU A 254 -15.34 -50.65 -12.42
CA GLU A 254 -15.52 -49.67 -11.34
C GLU A 254 -14.17 -49.19 -10.78
N GLU A 255 -13.18 -50.08 -10.69
CA GLU A 255 -11.81 -49.73 -10.31
C GLU A 255 -11.18 -48.72 -11.29
N GLU A 256 -11.39 -48.88 -12.60
CA GLU A 256 -10.84 -47.98 -13.59
C GLU A 256 -11.48 -46.60 -13.59
N VAL A 257 -12.80 -46.56 -13.40
CA VAL A 257 -13.57 -45.33 -13.23
C VAL A 257 -13.05 -44.57 -12.02
N MET A 258 -12.89 -45.24 -10.89
CA MET A 258 -12.40 -44.65 -9.64
C MET A 258 -10.96 -44.15 -9.77
N ARG A 259 -10.09 -44.93 -10.42
CA ARG A 259 -8.71 -44.51 -10.67
C ARG A 259 -8.63 -43.26 -11.54
N LYS A 260 -9.45 -43.16 -12.59
CA LYS A 260 -9.48 -41.98 -13.48
C LYS A 260 -9.99 -40.73 -12.74
N ALA A 261 -11.03 -40.89 -11.92
CA ALA A 261 -11.56 -39.80 -11.11
C ALA A 261 -10.56 -39.32 -10.05
N LEU A 262 -9.93 -40.24 -9.31
CA LEU A 262 -8.88 -39.91 -8.35
C LEU A 262 -7.67 -39.26 -9.02
N HIS A 263 -7.29 -39.76 -10.21
CA HIS A 263 -6.20 -39.22 -10.98
C HIS A 263 -6.43 -37.76 -11.37
N CYS A 264 -7.63 -37.38 -11.82
CA CYS A 264 -7.87 -35.98 -12.22
C CYS A 264 -7.77 -35.00 -11.03
N VAL A 265 -8.22 -35.41 -9.84
CA VAL A 265 -8.16 -34.58 -8.64
C VAL A 265 -6.73 -34.49 -8.12
N SER A 266 -6.00 -35.60 -8.07
CA SER A 266 -4.61 -35.64 -7.58
C SER A 266 -3.62 -34.83 -8.43
N LEU A 267 -3.92 -34.63 -9.72
CA LEU A 267 -3.14 -33.74 -10.61
C LEU A 267 -3.35 -32.25 -10.32
N CYS A 268 -4.35 -31.89 -9.53
CA CYS A 268 -4.70 -30.51 -9.20
C CYS A 268 -4.30 -30.20 -7.75
N HIS A 269 -3.16 -29.54 -7.52
CA HIS A 269 -2.73 -29.11 -6.18
C HIS A 269 -2.98 -27.60 -5.98
N PRO A 270 -3.60 -27.14 -4.87
CA PRO A 270 -4.04 -27.89 -3.68
C PRO A 270 -5.31 -28.75 -3.85
N GLY A 271 -6.11 -28.47 -4.86
CA GLY A 271 -7.29 -29.24 -5.26
C GLY A 271 -7.85 -28.70 -6.57
N VAL A 272 -8.95 -29.26 -7.04
CA VAL A 272 -9.70 -28.73 -8.18
C VAL A 272 -10.50 -27.53 -7.70
N HIS A 273 -10.34 -26.37 -8.35
CA HIS A 273 -11.11 -25.21 -7.97
C HIS A 273 -12.49 -25.21 -8.63
N VAL A 274 -12.53 -25.53 -9.94
CA VAL A 274 -13.78 -25.64 -10.70
C VAL A 274 -13.75 -26.82 -11.67
N PHE A 275 -14.81 -27.63 -11.66
CA PHE A 275 -15.16 -28.62 -12.67
C PHE A 275 -16.07 -27.96 -13.71
N LEU A 276 -15.70 -28.06 -14.99
CA LEU A 276 -16.46 -27.56 -16.13
C LEU A 276 -17.15 -28.74 -16.81
N LEU A 277 -18.44 -28.93 -16.54
CA LEU A 277 -19.24 -30.00 -17.13
C LEU A 277 -19.83 -29.55 -18.45
N THR A 278 -19.30 -30.07 -19.56
CA THR A 278 -19.74 -29.70 -20.92
C THR A 278 -21.01 -30.43 -21.33
N ILE A 279 -22.03 -29.68 -21.77
CA ILE A 279 -23.30 -30.21 -22.31
C ILE A 279 -23.65 -29.53 -23.63
N PRO A 280 -24.36 -30.20 -24.56
CA PRO A 280 -24.81 -29.57 -25.80
C PRO A 280 -25.92 -28.53 -25.56
N ASP A 281 -25.99 -27.51 -26.42
CA ASP A 281 -27.19 -26.65 -26.58
C ASP A 281 -28.26 -27.36 -27.43
N ALA A 282 -28.69 -28.53 -26.94
CA ALA A 282 -29.69 -29.40 -27.55
C ALA A 282 -30.28 -30.33 -26.47
N PRO A 283 -31.40 -31.03 -26.74
CA PRO A 283 -31.90 -32.06 -25.83
C PRO A 283 -30.81 -33.09 -25.49
N LEU A 284 -30.69 -33.40 -24.21
CA LEU A 284 -29.65 -34.27 -23.68
C LEU A 284 -29.94 -35.71 -24.09
N ASN A 285 -28.93 -36.39 -24.64
CA ASN A 285 -29.08 -37.80 -24.99
C ASN A 285 -28.90 -38.69 -23.72
N ASN A 286 -29.18 -39.99 -23.84
CA ASN A 286 -29.07 -40.92 -22.72
C ASN A 286 -27.63 -41.09 -22.20
N GLU A 287 -26.62 -40.92 -23.07
CA GLU A 287 -25.21 -41.00 -22.71
C GLU A 287 -24.79 -39.76 -21.90
N ASP A 288 -25.27 -38.57 -22.25
CA ASP A 288 -25.07 -37.34 -21.48
C ASP A 288 -25.68 -37.48 -20.08
N LYS A 289 -26.93 -37.97 -20.01
CA LYS A 289 -27.65 -38.19 -18.74
C LYS A 289 -26.90 -39.17 -17.85
N ALA A 290 -26.47 -40.30 -18.40
CA ALA A 290 -25.77 -41.32 -17.63
C ALA A 290 -24.35 -40.90 -17.21
N GLU A 291 -23.62 -40.12 -18.04
CA GLU A 291 -22.35 -39.50 -17.64
C GLU A 291 -22.53 -38.55 -16.45
N MET A 292 -23.59 -37.76 -16.46
CA MET A 292 -23.88 -36.83 -15.37
C MET A 292 -24.24 -37.56 -14.07
N GLU A 293 -25.09 -38.59 -14.15
CA GLU A 293 -25.38 -39.46 -13.02
C GLU A 293 -24.12 -40.13 -12.48
N GLU A 294 -23.22 -40.58 -13.36
CA GLU A 294 -21.96 -41.20 -12.99
C GLU A 294 -20.99 -40.23 -12.31
N ILE A 295 -20.91 -38.97 -12.78
CA ILE A 295 -20.14 -37.90 -12.12
C ILE A 295 -20.70 -37.60 -10.73
N GLN A 296 -22.02 -37.47 -10.57
CA GLN A 296 -22.64 -37.25 -9.26
C GLN A 296 -22.42 -38.45 -8.34
N ARG A 297 -22.53 -39.67 -8.88
CA ARG A 297 -22.22 -40.90 -8.16
C ARG A 297 -20.79 -40.81 -7.67
N ILE A 298 -19.79 -40.62 -8.52
CA ILE A 298 -18.38 -40.70 -8.12
C ILE A 298 -17.97 -39.56 -7.19
N PHE A 299 -18.26 -38.30 -7.53
CA PHE A 299 -17.75 -37.16 -6.78
C PHE A 299 -18.67 -36.72 -5.64
N SER A 300 -19.84 -37.36 -5.47
CA SER A 300 -20.91 -37.01 -4.53
C SER A 300 -21.49 -35.61 -4.75
N SER A 301 -22.52 -35.26 -3.97
CA SER A 301 -23.06 -33.91 -3.83
C SER A 301 -22.00 -32.85 -3.52
N ARG A 302 -20.86 -33.22 -2.92
CA ARG A 302 -19.74 -32.32 -2.63
C ARG A 302 -19.18 -31.61 -3.87
N ILE A 303 -19.31 -32.20 -5.06
CA ILE A 303 -18.88 -31.56 -6.30
C ILE A 303 -19.73 -30.33 -6.66
N ASN A 304 -20.97 -30.22 -6.17
CA ASN A 304 -21.91 -29.17 -6.55
C ASN A 304 -21.42 -27.77 -6.18
N LYS A 305 -20.60 -27.64 -5.14
CA LYS A 305 -19.93 -26.38 -4.78
C LYS A 305 -18.86 -25.98 -5.80
N HIS A 306 -18.26 -26.95 -6.47
CA HIS A 306 -17.11 -26.78 -7.35
C HIS A 306 -17.42 -27.01 -8.83
N ILE A 307 -18.65 -27.30 -9.23
CA ILE A 307 -19.01 -27.57 -10.62
C ILE A 307 -19.75 -26.40 -11.28
N MET A 308 -19.47 -26.17 -12.56
CA MET A 308 -20.18 -25.24 -13.42
C MET A 308 -20.53 -25.95 -14.72
N ILE A 309 -21.82 -25.92 -15.09
CA ILE A 309 -22.31 -26.47 -16.35
C ILE A 309 -21.96 -25.52 -17.49
N LEU A 310 -21.28 -26.02 -18.52
CA LEU A 310 -20.92 -25.28 -19.71
C LEU A 310 -21.78 -25.73 -20.89
N ILE A 311 -22.73 -24.90 -21.29
CA ILE A 311 -23.63 -25.17 -22.42
C ILE A 311 -22.93 -24.77 -23.72
N MET A 312 -22.58 -25.77 -24.53
CA MET A 312 -21.80 -25.61 -25.74
C MET A 312 -22.72 -25.34 -26.93
N GLN A 313 -22.68 -24.12 -27.45
CA GLN A 313 -23.50 -23.72 -28.59
C GLN A 313 -22.79 -23.96 -29.91
N ASN A 314 -23.51 -24.58 -30.85
CA ASN A 314 -23.11 -24.63 -32.25
C ASN A 314 -23.74 -23.46 -33.01
N SER A 315 -23.07 -22.95 -34.05
CA SER A 315 -23.38 -21.69 -34.74
C SER A 315 -24.77 -21.57 -35.38
N GLU A 316 -25.60 -22.62 -35.34
CA GLU A 316 -26.84 -22.72 -36.12
C GLU A 316 -28.12 -22.65 -35.29
N HIS A 317 -28.06 -22.80 -33.96
CA HIS A 317 -29.24 -22.70 -33.08
C HIS A 317 -28.94 -21.83 -31.87
N GLN A 318 -29.57 -20.66 -31.81
CA GLN A 318 -29.66 -19.83 -30.62
C GLN A 318 -31.07 -19.98 -30.09
N THR A 319 -31.30 -20.91 -29.17
CA THR A 319 -32.56 -20.93 -28.41
C THR A 319 -32.44 -19.94 -27.27
N ALA A 320 -33.37 -18.98 -27.20
CA ALA A 320 -33.39 -17.95 -26.15
C ALA A 320 -33.81 -18.52 -24.77
N GLU A 321 -34.36 -19.74 -24.74
CA GLU A 321 -34.84 -20.41 -23.53
C GLU A 321 -34.23 -21.81 -23.43
N LEU A 322 -33.76 -22.16 -22.22
CA LEU A 322 -33.27 -23.50 -21.91
C LEU A 322 -34.44 -24.45 -21.76
N ASN A 323 -34.33 -25.63 -22.39
CA ASN A 323 -35.20 -26.78 -22.17
C ASN A 323 -35.38 -27.07 -20.67
N GLU A 324 -36.61 -27.41 -20.22
CA GLU A 324 -36.91 -27.83 -18.84
C GLU A 324 -35.98 -28.94 -18.33
N GLU A 325 -35.61 -29.92 -19.16
CA GLU A 325 -34.64 -30.96 -18.82
C GLU A 325 -33.25 -30.38 -18.55
N THR A 326 -32.80 -29.42 -19.36
CA THR A 326 -31.50 -28.74 -19.16
C THR A 326 -31.53 -27.90 -17.88
N GLN A 327 -32.65 -27.24 -17.58
CA GLN A 327 -32.82 -26.51 -16.32
C GLN A 327 -32.80 -27.43 -15.10
N SER A 328 -33.47 -28.59 -15.17
CA SER A 328 -33.46 -29.60 -14.12
C SER A 328 -32.05 -30.10 -13.82
N VAL A 329 -31.26 -30.38 -14.87
CA VAL A 329 -29.85 -30.76 -14.74
C VAL A 329 -29.00 -29.63 -14.15
N ILE A 330 -29.20 -28.38 -14.59
CA ILE A 330 -28.51 -27.24 -13.99
C ILE A 330 -28.79 -27.15 -12.49
N GLN A 331 -30.04 -27.37 -12.07
CA GLN A 331 -30.41 -27.35 -10.65
C GLN A 331 -29.79 -28.50 -9.86
N SER A 332 -29.69 -29.70 -10.42
CA SER A 332 -29.10 -30.86 -9.73
C SER A 332 -27.60 -30.70 -9.45
N PHE A 333 -26.90 -29.85 -10.21
CA PHE A 333 -25.48 -29.51 -10.03
C PHE A 333 -25.26 -28.12 -9.39
N GLY A 334 -26.21 -27.62 -8.60
CA GLY A 334 -26.03 -26.38 -7.85
C GLY A 334 -26.23 -25.09 -8.67
N GLY A 335 -26.86 -25.16 -9.84
CA GLY A 335 -27.41 -24.00 -10.57
C GLY A 335 -26.40 -23.16 -11.36
N GLN A 336 -25.09 -23.39 -11.18
CA GLN A 336 -24.05 -22.62 -11.84
C GLN A 336 -23.89 -23.06 -13.30
N HIS A 337 -24.20 -22.18 -14.26
CA HIS A 337 -24.06 -22.49 -15.68
C HIS A 337 -23.49 -21.34 -16.50
N HIS A 338 -22.82 -21.61 -17.62
CA HIS A 338 -22.35 -20.60 -18.58
C HIS A 338 -22.60 -21.08 -20.00
N VAL A 339 -23.11 -20.17 -20.85
CA VAL A 339 -23.33 -20.45 -22.27
C VAL A 339 -22.07 -20.09 -23.04
N PHE A 340 -21.49 -21.07 -23.74
CA PHE A 340 -20.21 -20.93 -24.43
C PHE A 340 -20.36 -21.26 -25.91
N GLY A 341 -20.36 -20.21 -26.74
CA GLY A 341 -20.49 -20.31 -28.19
C GLY A 341 -19.23 -19.83 -28.94
N PRO A 342 -19.27 -19.88 -30.28
CA PRO A 342 -18.14 -19.50 -31.13
C PRO A 342 -17.69 -18.05 -30.93
N LYS A 343 -18.62 -17.17 -30.56
CA LYS A 343 -18.38 -15.73 -30.32
C LYS A 343 -18.14 -15.38 -28.84
N THR A 344 -18.30 -16.33 -27.92
CA THR A 344 -18.11 -16.09 -26.48
C THR A 344 -16.63 -15.89 -26.18
N GLN A 345 -16.29 -14.83 -25.44
CA GLN A 345 -14.93 -14.57 -25.00
C GLN A 345 -14.60 -15.42 -23.78
N VAL A 346 -13.38 -15.96 -23.70
CA VAL A 346 -12.96 -16.75 -22.53
C VAL A 346 -12.89 -15.86 -21.27
N SER A 347 -12.62 -14.56 -21.42
CA SER A 347 -12.64 -13.59 -20.31
C SER A 347 -13.96 -13.59 -19.54
N THR A 348 -15.11 -13.76 -20.19
CA THR A 348 -16.41 -13.81 -19.49
C THR A 348 -16.58 -15.08 -18.68
N LEU A 349 -16.06 -16.21 -19.18
CA LEU A 349 -16.02 -17.47 -18.44
C LEU A 349 -15.08 -17.35 -17.22
N MET A 350 -13.89 -16.78 -17.41
CA MET A 350 -12.90 -16.60 -16.33
C MET A 350 -13.43 -15.70 -15.21
N LYS A 351 -14.11 -14.59 -15.52
CA LYS A 351 -14.76 -13.74 -14.51
C LYS A 351 -15.80 -14.50 -13.70
N LYS A 352 -16.56 -15.40 -14.33
CA LYS A 352 -17.57 -16.22 -13.63
C LYS A 352 -16.92 -17.28 -12.74
N ILE A 353 -15.81 -17.88 -13.18
CA ILE A 353 -15.01 -18.82 -12.39
C ILE A 353 -14.41 -18.13 -11.16
N GLU A 354 -13.86 -16.92 -11.31
CA GLU A 354 -13.33 -16.12 -10.20
C GLU A 354 -14.42 -15.75 -9.19
N GLN A 355 -15.60 -15.36 -9.68
CA GLN A 355 -16.76 -15.10 -8.84
C GLN A 355 -17.14 -16.34 -8.01
N MET A 356 -17.24 -17.51 -8.66
CA MET A 356 -17.54 -18.78 -7.99
C MET A 356 -16.50 -19.14 -6.92
N GLN A 357 -15.20 -18.93 -7.17
CA GLN A 357 -14.16 -19.15 -6.16
C GLN A 357 -14.28 -18.23 -4.96
N LYS A 358 -14.64 -16.97 -5.20
CA LYS A 358 -14.85 -16.00 -4.13
C LYS A 358 -16.03 -16.40 -3.25
N GLU A 359 -17.12 -16.87 -3.85
CA GLU A 359 -18.29 -17.41 -3.13
C GLU A 359 -17.88 -18.60 -2.24
N ASN A 360 -17.01 -19.47 -2.77
CA ASN A 360 -16.47 -20.63 -2.08
C ASN A 360 -15.34 -20.30 -1.07
N ARG A 361 -15.00 -19.02 -0.84
CA ARG A 361 -13.86 -18.61 0.03
C ARG A 361 -12.52 -19.32 -0.29
N GLY A 362 -12.29 -19.65 -1.56
CA GLY A 362 -11.08 -20.35 -1.98
C GLY A 362 -11.02 -21.83 -1.60
N GLU A 363 -12.13 -22.42 -1.11
CA GLU A 363 -12.23 -23.87 -0.94
C GLU A 363 -12.01 -24.57 -2.29
N VAL A 364 -11.35 -25.72 -2.23
CA VAL A 364 -11.05 -26.57 -3.39
C VAL A 364 -11.57 -27.97 -3.15
N PHE A 365 -11.98 -28.64 -4.22
CA PHE A 365 -12.26 -30.05 -4.18
C PHE A 365 -10.94 -30.83 -4.17
N SER A 366 -10.49 -31.20 -2.98
CA SER A 366 -9.20 -31.84 -2.78
C SER A 366 -9.31 -33.36 -2.94
N THR A 367 -8.17 -34.03 -3.03
CA THR A 367 -8.16 -35.49 -2.98
C THR A 367 -8.67 -36.01 -1.64
N GLU A 368 -8.41 -35.30 -0.54
CA GLU A 368 -8.97 -35.64 0.77
C GLU A 368 -10.51 -35.61 0.73
N THR A 369 -11.10 -34.55 0.17
CA THR A 369 -12.56 -34.44 -0.02
C THR A 369 -13.12 -35.62 -0.83
N PHE A 370 -12.38 -36.04 -1.88
CA PHE A 370 -12.74 -37.19 -2.70
C PHE A 370 -12.70 -38.51 -1.91
N LEU A 371 -11.61 -38.78 -1.19
CA LEU A 371 -11.43 -40.02 -0.43
C LEU A 371 -12.43 -40.13 0.72
N GLU A 372 -12.71 -39.03 1.42
CA GLU A 372 -13.75 -38.97 2.46
C GLU A 372 -15.13 -39.36 1.92
N ALA A 373 -15.50 -38.85 0.75
CA ALA A 373 -16.78 -39.16 0.11
C ALA A 373 -16.90 -40.67 -0.19
N GLN A 374 -15.82 -41.30 -0.65
CA GLN A 374 -15.81 -42.75 -0.90
C GLN A 374 -15.88 -43.56 0.39
N MET A 375 -15.13 -43.15 1.41
CA MET A 375 -15.09 -43.85 2.69
C MET A 375 -16.46 -43.82 3.39
N LYS A 376 -17.20 -42.71 3.26
CA LYS A 376 -18.56 -42.60 3.76
C LYS A 376 -19.51 -43.60 3.11
N LYS A 377 -19.42 -43.80 1.79
CA LYS A 377 -20.24 -44.79 1.07
C LYS A 377 -19.93 -46.22 1.50
N LEU A 378 -18.64 -46.54 1.65
CA LEU A 378 -18.19 -47.84 2.16
C LEU A 378 -18.79 -48.13 3.55
N MET A 379 -18.78 -47.14 4.45
CA MET A 379 -19.37 -47.28 5.79
C MET A 379 -20.90 -47.49 5.74
N GLN A 380 -21.60 -46.75 4.88
CA GLN A 380 -23.05 -46.92 4.69
C GLN A 380 -23.40 -48.32 4.18
N PHE A 381 -22.58 -48.86 3.26
CA PHE A 381 -22.75 -50.22 2.75
C PHE A 381 -22.54 -51.26 3.86
N GLU A 382 -21.44 -51.17 4.63
CA GLU A 382 -21.19 -52.06 5.78
C GLU A 382 -22.33 -52.03 6.83
N GLU A 383 -22.93 -50.85 7.06
CA GLU A 383 -24.08 -50.71 7.95
C GLU A 383 -25.34 -51.37 7.37
N MET A 384 -25.58 -51.22 6.07
CA MET A 384 -26.68 -51.88 5.37
C MET A 384 -26.54 -53.41 5.40
N GLU A 385 -25.32 -53.94 5.20
CA GLU A 385 -25.06 -55.37 5.32
C GLU A 385 -25.45 -55.91 6.71
N LYS A 386 -25.08 -55.18 7.78
CA LYS A 386 -25.45 -55.55 9.16
C LYS A 386 -26.97 -55.55 9.37
N LYS A 387 -27.68 -54.57 8.80
CA LYS A 387 -29.15 -54.49 8.86
C LYS A 387 -29.82 -55.65 8.11
N VAL A 388 -29.34 -55.97 6.91
CA VAL A 388 -29.85 -57.10 6.11
C VAL A 388 -29.61 -58.42 6.83
N HIS A 389 -28.41 -58.65 7.37
CA HIS A 389 -28.08 -59.85 8.13
C HIS A 389 -28.91 -59.98 9.42
N SER A 390 -29.16 -58.88 10.12
CA SER A 390 -30.08 -58.84 11.26
C SER A 390 -31.51 -59.20 10.86
N LEU A 391 -32.03 -58.67 9.76
CA LEU A 391 -33.37 -59.00 9.26
C LEU A 391 -33.49 -60.47 8.85
N GLU A 392 -32.47 -61.04 8.22
CA GLU A 392 -32.42 -62.45 7.83
C GLU A 392 -32.45 -63.40 9.02
N THR A 393 -31.62 -63.12 10.03
CA THR A 393 -31.62 -63.91 11.28
C THR A 393 -32.96 -63.79 12.01
N HIS A 394 -33.60 -62.63 12.00
CA HIS A 394 -34.96 -62.45 12.53
C HIS A 394 -36.00 -63.25 11.74
N LEU A 395 -35.97 -63.24 10.40
CA LEU A 395 -36.90 -63.99 9.54
C LEU A 395 -36.74 -65.50 9.69
N LEU A 396 -35.50 -66.02 9.71
CA LEU A 396 -35.21 -67.44 9.96
C LEU A 396 -35.73 -67.89 11.33
N SER A 397 -35.49 -67.09 12.39
CA SER A 397 -36.02 -67.39 13.72
C SER A 397 -37.56 -67.37 13.80
N LYS A 398 -38.22 -66.63 12.91
CA LYS A 398 -39.69 -66.55 12.86
C LYS A 398 -40.29 -67.74 12.11
N ALA A 399 -39.64 -68.18 11.02
CA ALA A 399 -40.01 -69.38 10.28
C ALA A 399 -39.90 -70.65 11.16
N GLU A 400 -38.84 -70.77 11.97
CA GLU A 400 -38.67 -71.88 12.93
C GLU A 400 -39.79 -71.90 13.99
N ARG A 401 -40.24 -70.73 14.48
CA ARG A 401 -41.38 -70.63 15.41
C ARG A 401 -42.73 -70.97 14.79
N GLU A 402 -42.89 -70.82 13.47
CA GLU A 402 -44.14 -71.15 12.75
C GLU A 402 -44.20 -72.63 12.33
N GLU A 403 -43.06 -73.29 12.08
CA GLU A 403 -43.00 -74.75 11.87
C GLU A 403 -43.38 -75.55 13.13
N ASP A 404 -42.96 -75.09 14.31
CA ASP A 404 -43.32 -75.69 15.60
C ASP A 404 -44.83 -75.63 15.91
N VAL A 405 -45.57 -74.71 15.28
CA VAL A 405 -47.03 -74.60 15.44
C VAL A 405 -47.78 -75.57 14.51
N ARG A 406 -47.19 -75.95 13.37
CA ARG A 406 -47.81 -76.82 12.36
C ARG A 406 -47.77 -78.31 12.73
N THR A 407 -46.82 -78.71 13.57
CA THR A 407 -46.69 -80.09 14.08
C THR A 407 -47.73 -80.47 15.14
N VAL A 408 -48.53 -79.51 15.65
CA VAL A 408 -49.43 -79.75 16.80
C VAL A 408 -50.91 -79.98 16.43
N MET A 409 -51.34 -79.91 15.16
CA MET A 409 -52.73 -80.27 14.79
C MET A 409 -52.88 -81.06 13.49
N PRO A 410 -53.34 -82.33 13.53
CA PRO A 410 -53.78 -83.04 12.34
C PRO A 410 -55.30 -82.86 12.16
N ARG A 411 -55.73 -82.30 11.01
CA ARG A 411 -57.08 -82.55 10.50
C ARG A 411 -57.00 -83.11 9.09
N LYS A 412 -57.67 -84.25 8.94
CA LYS A 412 -57.72 -85.11 7.75
C LYS A 412 -58.52 -84.47 6.61
N SER A 413 -58.25 -85.01 5.42
CA SER A 413 -58.98 -84.97 4.13
C SER A 413 -58.85 -83.73 3.25
N GLU A 414 -57.90 -83.78 2.29
CA GLU A 414 -58.05 -83.45 0.85
C GLU A 414 -56.76 -83.83 0.09
N VAL A 415 -56.55 -85.13 -0.18
CA VAL A 415 -55.28 -85.71 -0.70
C VAL A 415 -55.00 -85.39 -2.20
N GLY A 416 -55.92 -84.71 -2.90
CA GLY A 416 -55.79 -84.44 -4.34
C GLY A 416 -55.41 -83.01 -4.75
N LYS A 417 -55.60 -82.01 -3.88
CA LYS A 417 -55.18 -80.60 -4.14
C LYS A 417 -53.85 -80.25 -3.49
N CYS A 418 -53.52 -80.92 -2.38
CA CYS A 418 -52.30 -80.73 -1.58
C CYS A 418 -51.02 -80.89 -2.42
N THR A 419 -50.97 -81.87 -3.32
CA THR A 419 -49.75 -82.17 -4.11
C THR A 419 -49.41 -81.11 -5.16
N LYS A 420 -50.40 -80.39 -5.69
CA LYS A 420 -50.18 -79.28 -6.63
C LYS A 420 -49.67 -78.03 -5.91
N GLU A 421 -50.17 -77.77 -4.70
CA GLU A 421 -49.74 -76.65 -3.86
C GLU A 421 -48.38 -76.92 -3.23
N GLU A 422 -48.10 -78.15 -2.81
CA GLU A 422 -46.78 -78.62 -2.35
C GLU A 422 -45.72 -78.54 -3.46
N ASN A 423 -46.04 -78.98 -4.68
CA ASN A 423 -45.11 -78.86 -5.82
C ASN A 423 -44.87 -77.40 -6.21
N LYS A 424 -45.89 -76.52 -6.12
CA LYS A 424 -45.72 -75.08 -6.31
C LYS A 424 -44.84 -74.47 -5.22
N MET A 425 -45.03 -74.86 -3.95
CA MET A 425 -44.22 -74.42 -2.82
C MET A 425 -42.76 -74.86 -2.98
N LYS A 426 -42.52 -76.11 -3.40
CA LYS A 426 -41.18 -76.63 -3.65
C LYS A 426 -40.44 -75.87 -4.76
N ILE A 427 -41.12 -75.60 -5.88
CA ILE A 427 -40.56 -74.77 -6.96
C ILE A 427 -40.27 -73.34 -6.48
N LEU A 428 -41.15 -72.76 -5.66
CA LEU A 428 -40.92 -71.44 -5.07
C LEU A 428 -39.71 -71.42 -4.14
N MET A 429 -39.58 -72.44 -3.29
CA MET A 429 -38.48 -72.57 -2.33
C MET A 429 -37.14 -72.76 -3.04
N GLU A 430 -37.07 -73.62 -4.07
CA GLU A 430 -35.88 -73.78 -4.92
C GLU A 430 -35.50 -72.46 -5.62
N ARG A 431 -36.49 -71.65 -6.02
CA ARG A 431 -36.26 -70.34 -6.66
C ARG A 431 -35.78 -69.29 -5.65
N VAL A 432 -36.28 -69.32 -4.41
CA VAL A 432 -35.79 -68.47 -3.32
C VAL A 432 -34.36 -68.84 -2.93
N GLU A 433 -34.04 -70.12 -2.82
CA GLU A 433 -32.67 -70.59 -2.58
C GLU A 433 -31.71 -70.20 -3.72
N HIS A 434 -32.18 -70.26 -4.97
CA HIS A 434 -31.40 -69.78 -6.11
C HIS A 434 -31.13 -68.28 -6.03
N MET A 435 -32.16 -67.46 -5.78
CA MET A 435 -32.01 -66.02 -5.61
C MET A 435 -31.11 -65.68 -4.41
N ASN A 436 -31.16 -66.44 -3.33
CA ASN A 436 -30.28 -66.25 -2.17
C ASN A 436 -28.82 -66.57 -2.52
N ARG A 437 -28.55 -67.66 -3.25
CA ARG A 437 -27.20 -68.00 -3.74
C ARG A 437 -26.66 -66.93 -4.69
N GLU A 438 -27.45 -66.46 -5.65
CA GLU A 438 -27.07 -65.38 -6.56
C GLU A 438 -26.76 -64.08 -5.81
N ARG A 439 -27.58 -63.76 -4.80
CA ARG A 439 -27.38 -62.59 -3.95
C ARG A 439 -26.11 -62.71 -3.10
N GLU A 440 -25.84 -63.87 -2.50
CA GLU A 440 -24.60 -64.12 -1.73
C GLU A 440 -23.36 -64.00 -2.60
N GLU A 441 -23.38 -64.54 -3.82
CA GLU A 441 -22.28 -64.39 -4.78
C GLU A 441 -22.07 -62.92 -5.19
N LEU A 442 -23.15 -62.18 -5.42
CA LEU A 442 -23.09 -60.75 -5.74
C LEU A 442 -22.52 -59.94 -4.57
N MET A 443 -22.96 -60.21 -3.34
CA MET A 443 -22.45 -59.58 -2.12
C MET A 443 -20.97 -59.86 -1.92
N LYS A 444 -20.54 -61.11 -2.18
CA LYS A 444 -19.12 -61.47 -2.09
C LYS A 444 -18.27 -60.71 -3.12
N LYS A 445 -18.73 -60.60 -4.36
CA LYS A 445 -18.04 -59.80 -5.40
C LYS A 445 -17.93 -58.33 -5.00
N HIS A 446 -19.03 -57.74 -4.55
CA HIS A 446 -19.05 -56.33 -4.13
C HIS A 446 -18.16 -56.08 -2.91
N LYS A 447 -18.11 -57.02 -1.95
CA LYS A 447 -17.20 -56.97 -0.81
C LYS A 447 -15.73 -57.02 -1.23
N GLU A 448 -15.37 -57.91 -2.15
CA GLU A 448 -14.00 -57.99 -2.69
C GLU A 448 -13.61 -56.70 -3.44
N GLU A 449 -14.53 -56.08 -4.18
CA GLU A 449 -14.31 -54.79 -4.84
C GLU A 449 -14.17 -53.64 -3.83
N ASN A 450 -14.99 -53.63 -2.78
CA ASN A 450 -14.90 -52.66 -1.68
C ASN A 450 -13.58 -52.77 -0.91
N ASP A 451 -13.11 -53.99 -0.62
CA ASP A 451 -11.82 -54.21 0.05
C ASP A 451 -10.65 -53.73 -0.83
N ARG A 452 -10.71 -53.96 -2.15
CA ARG A 452 -9.72 -53.42 -3.10
C ARG A 452 -9.74 -51.89 -3.13
N MET A 453 -10.94 -51.29 -3.13
CA MET A 453 -11.10 -49.83 -3.10
C MET A 453 -10.55 -49.23 -1.81
N LYS A 454 -10.82 -49.87 -0.67
CA LYS A 454 -10.30 -49.47 0.65
C LYS A 454 -8.78 -49.47 0.70
N MET A 455 -8.14 -50.49 0.11
CA MET A 455 -6.67 -50.55 -0.01
C MET A 455 -6.13 -49.42 -0.88
N MET A 456 -6.75 -49.14 -2.03
CA MET A 456 -6.35 -48.05 -2.93
C MET A 456 -6.49 -46.67 -2.27
N ILE A 457 -7.58 -46.45 -1.55
CA ILE A 457 -7.84 -45.21 -0.78
C ILE A 457 -6.77 -45.00 0.29
N GLU A 458 -6.46 -46.05 1.05
CA GLU A 458 -5.48 -45.98 2.14
C GLU A 458 -4.05 -45.77 1.63
N GLU A 459 -3.67 -46.43 0.53
CA GLU A 459 -2.37 -46.24 -0.12
C GLU A 459 -2.19 -44.79 -0.60
N GLU A 460 -3.20 -44.23 -1.28
CA GLU A 460 -3.11 -42.84 -1.74
C GLU A 460 -3.13 -41.86 -0.57
N ARG A 461 -3.91 -42.12 0.49
CA ARG A 461 -3.88 -41.32 1.73
C ARG A 461 -2.47 -41.27 2.33
N GLN A 462 -1.78 -42.40 2.40
CA GLN A 462 -0.40 -42.46 2.91
C GLN A 462 0.58 -41.68 2.00
N ASN A 463 0.45 -41.84 0.67
CA ASN A 463 1.24 -41.10 -0.31
C ASN A 463 1.05 -39.57 -0.18
N GLN A 464 -0.18 -39.12 0.03
CA GLN A 464 -0.49 -37.70 0.22
C GLN A 464 0.05 -37.16 1.55
N GLU A 465 -0.07 -37.93 2.61
CA GLU A 465 0.48 -37.59 3.92
C GLU A 465 2.02 -37.46 3.87
N GLU A 466 2.70 -38.34 3.13
CA GLU A 466 4.13 -38.20 2.89
C GLU A 466 4.47 -36.94 2.08
N LYS A 467 3.75 -36.68 0.98
CA LYS A 467 3.92 -35.46 0.18
C LYS A 467 3.68 -34.20 1.00
N ARG A 468 2.68 -34.20 1.89
CA ARG A 468 2.39 -33.11 2.84
C ARG A 468 3.57 -32.89 3.78
N LYS A 469 4.05 -33.94 4.45
CA LYS A 469 5.23 -33.86 5.35
C LYS A 469 6.48 -33.35 4.64
N ARG A 470 6.71 -33.74 3.37
CA ARG A 470 7.83 -33.23 2.57
C ARG A 470 7.69 -31.73 2.32
N ARG A 471 6.51 -31.26 1.89
CA ARG A 471 6.23 -29.83 1.67
C ARG A 471 6.36 -29.00 2.94
N GLU A 472 5.89 -29.51 4.08
CA GLU A 472 6.02 -28.83 5.38
C GLU A 472 7.47 -28.69 5.82
N LYS A 473 8.29 -29.73 5.64
CA LYS A 473 9.74 -29.66 5.90
C LYS A 473 10.43 -28.63 5.03
N GLU A 474 10.07 -28.55 3.75
CA GLU A 474 10.60 -27.53 2.83
C GLU A 474 10.16 -26.11 3.21
N PHE A 475 8.89 -25.94 3.59
CA PHE A 475 8.36 -24.66 4.05
C PHE A 475 9.08 -24.19 5.31
N HIS A 476 9.19 -25.05 6.33
CA HIS A 476 9.88 -24.72 7.57
C HIS A 476 11.37 -24.38 7.32
N LYS A 477 12.03 -25.12 6.42
CA LYS A 477 13.42 -24.82 6.03
C LYS A 477 13.55 -23.43 5.37
N ARG A 478 12.59 -23.03 4.52
CA ARG A 478 12.56 -21.70 3.90
C ARG A 478 12.27 -20.61 4.93
N GLU A 479 11.32 -20.85 5.84
CA GLU A 479 10.98 -19.94 6.92
C GLU A 479 12.20 -19.64 7.81
N GLU A 480 12.93 -20.67 8.22
CA GLU A 480 14.17 -20.54 9.01
C GLU A 480 15.31 -19.87 8.23
N GLN A 481 15.32 -20.01 6.90
CA GLN A 481 16.23 -19.23 6.05
C GLN A 481 15.83 -17.74 6.06
N TYR A 482 14.56 -17.41 5.83
CA TYR A 482 14.08 -16.03 5.84
C TYR A 482 14.30 -15.35 7.19
N LYS A 483 14.06 -16.04 8.31
CA LYS A 483 14.35 -15.50 9.65
C LYS A 483 15.83 -15.15 9.83
N ARG A 484 16.74 -15.98 9.31
CA ARG A 484 18.19 -15.70 9.33
C ARG A 484 18.53 -14.48 8.48
N GLU A 485 18.01 -14.39 7.26
CA GLU A 485 18.24 -13.25 6.37
C GLU A 485 17.71 -11.93 6.95
N ILE A 486 16.53 -11.95 7.60
CA ILE A 486 15.99 -10.77 8.28
C ILE A 486 16.89 -10.37 9.44
N LYS A 487 17.31 -11.33 10.27
CA LYS A 487 18.19 -11.07 11.41
C LYS A 487 19.54 -10.49 10.97
N GLU A 488 20.15 -11.04 9.92
CA GLU A 488 21.40 -10.51 9.35
C GLU A 488 21.23 -9.07 8.84
N LYS A 489 20.10 -8.76 8.19
CA LYS A 489 19.80 -7.38 7.76
C LYS A 489 19.60 -6.43 8.93
N GLU A 490 18.90 -6.86 9.97
CA GLU A 490 18.72 -6.06 11.19
C GLU A 490 20.03 -5.80 11.91
N ASP A 491 20.88 -6.82 12.06
CA ASP A 491 22.18 -6.71 12.70
C ASP A 491 23.09 -5.77 11.89
N HIS A 492 23.09 -5.90 10.55
CA HIS A 492 23.82 -4.99 9.66
C HIS A 492 23.32 -3.54 9.77
N MET A 493 22.00 -3.32 9.84
CA MET A 493 21.45 -1.98 10.07
C MET A 493 21.87 -1.40 11.43
N ARG A 494 21.91 -2.22 12.49
CA ARG A 494 22.38 -1.78 13.82
C ARG A 494 23.85 -1.39 13.81
N GLU A 495 24.71 -2.17 13.14
CA GLU A 495 26.13 -1.84 12.97
C GLU A 495 26.31 -0.51 12.23
N MET A 496 25.60 -0.33 11.11
CA MET A 496 25.64 0.91 10.34
C MET A 496 25.17 2.13 11.17
N GLN A 497 24.18 1.96 12.04
CA GLN A 497 23.72 3.02 12.95
C GLN A 497 24.77 3.35 14.02
N GLN A 498 25.43 2.33 14.59
CA GLN A 498 26.51 2.54 15.57
C GLN A 498 27.73 3.27 14.99
N ILE A 499 27.99 3.16 13.68
CA ILE A 499 29.06 3.91 13.00
C ILE A 499 28.61 5.34 12.67
N ARG A 500 27.34 5.51 12.26
CA ARG A 500 26.79 6.81 11.89
C ARG A 500 26.73 7.79 13.07
N ASP A 501 26.26 7.34 14.24
CA ASP A 501 26.03 8.22 15.39
C ASP A 501 27.31 8.90 15.94
N PRO A 502 28.48 8.23 16.04
CA PRO A 502 29.74 8.88 16.40
C PRO A 502 30.28 9.80 15.31
N GLU A 503 30.20 9.40 14.03
CA GLU A 503 30.67 10.22 12.91
C GLU A 503 29.88 11.54 12.81
N GLU A 504 28.56 11.48 12.98
CA GLU A 504 27.70 12.65 12.93
C GLU A 504 27.91 13.57 14.13
N ARG A 505 28.12 12.99 15.34
CA ARG A 505 28.52 13.76 16.53
C ARG A 505 29.87 14.44 16.37
N GLU A 506 30.85 13.80 15.73
CA GLU A 506 32.16 14.42 15.52
C GLU A 506 32.11 15.52 14.45
N ARG A 507 31.30 15.36 13.40
CA ARG A 507 31.03 16.44 12.42
C ARG A 507 30.39 17.65 13.08
N GLN A 508 29.38 17.46 13.92
CA GLN A 508 28.74 18.56 14.66
C GLN A 508 29.74 19.30 15.55
N LYS A 509 30.57 18.57 16.31
CA LYS A 509 31.64 19.19 17.11
C LYS A 509 32.64 19.95 16.23
N GLN A 510 32.97 19.44 15.04
CA GLN A 510 33.89 20.09 14.13
C GLN A 510 33.30 21.37 13.52
N GLU A 511 32.02 21.37 13.16
CA GLU A 511 31.29 22.57 12.73
C GLU A 511 31.17 23.61 13.85
N GLU A 512 30.93 23.19 15.10
CA GLU A 512 30.91 24.09 16.25
C GLU A 512 32.28 24.74 16.48
N ARG A 513 33.36 23.95 16.46
CA ARG A 513 34.74 24.47 16.53
C ARG A 513 35.02 25.48 15.42
N GLN A 514 34.60 25.19 14.18
CA GLN A 514 34.76 26.12 13.06
C GLN A 514 34.00 27.43 13.28
N LYS A 515 32.75 27.36 13.75
CA LYS A 515 31.95 28.56 14.08
C LYS A 515 32.59 29.37 15.20
N GLU A 516 33.15 28.73 16.22
CA GLU A 516 33.87 29.41 17.30
C GLU A 516 35.16 30.07 16.80
N ASP A 517 35.94 29.39 15.96
CA ASP A 517 37.16 29.93 15.33
C ASP A 517 36.83 31.12 14.42
N GLU A 518 35.79 31.04 13.59
CA GLU A 518 35.32 32.16 12.76
C GLU A 518 34.88 33.34 13.62
N LYS A 519 34.17 33.08 14.72
CA LYS A 519 33.76 34.12 15.68
C LYS A 519 34.95 34.77 16.36
N TRP A 520 35.96 33.99 16.72
CA TRP A 520 37.22 34.49 17.28
C TRP A 520 37.98 35.36 16.27
N LYS A 521 38.13 34.90 15.03
CA LYS A 521 38.75 35.68 13.94
C LYS A 521 38.00 36.98 13.67
N ALA A 522 36.66 36.95 13.69
CA ALA A 522 35.84 38.15 13.52
C ALA A 522 36.05 39.15 14.66
N LYS A 523 36.11 38.68 15.92
CA LYS A 523 36.42 39.54 17.08
C LYS A 523 37.82 40.12 17.01
N GLU A 524 38.82 39.32 16.66
CA GLU A 524 40.21 39.78 16.53
C GLU A 524 40.34 40.85 15.44
N LYS A 525 39.70 40.62 14.29
CA LYS A 525 39.63 41.61 13.22
C LYS A 525 38.93 42.90 13.68
N GLN A 526 37.80 42.78 14.38
CA GLN A 526 37.09 43.95 14.92
C GLN A 526 37.97 44.75 15.88
N ILE A 527 38.68 44.10 16.79
CA ILE A 527 39.60 44.78 17.73
C ILE A 527 40.72 45.48 16.97
N SER A 528 41.30 44.83 15.97
CA SER A 528 42.34 45.40 15.12
C SER A 528 41.84 46.63 14.35
N ASP A 529 40.66 46.53 13.73
CA ASP A 529 40.02 47.62 13.01
C ASP A 529 39.70 48.81 13.94
N GLU A 530 39.19 48.55 15.15
CA GLU A 530 38.91 49.58 16.16
C GLU A 530 40.20 50.29 16.64
N GLN A 531 41.28 49.54 16.83
CA GLN A 531 42.60 50.10 17.17
C GLN A 531 43.16 50.94 16.01
N GLY A 532 43.05 50.45 14.77
CA GLY A 532 43.42 51.18 13.56
C GLY A 532 42.65 52.49 13.42
N GLN A 533 41.32 52.46 13.62
CA GLN A 533 40.49 53.66 13.59
C GLN A 533 40.85 54.66 14.72
N ARG A 534 41.16 54.18 15.93
CA ARG A 534 41.64 55.05 17.02
C ARG A 534 42.95 55.73 16.65
N PHE A 535 43.89 54.99 16.07
CA PHE A 535 45.18 55.53 15.64
C PHE A 535 45.00 56.57 14.53
N ASN A 536 44.19 56.27 13.52
CA ASN A 536 43.89 57.20 12.43
C ASN A 536 43.23 58.49 12.94
N ARG A 537 42.25 58.40 13.86
CA ARG A 537 41.66 59.60 14.49
C ARG A 537 42.69 60.46 15.22
N LYS A 538 43.70 59.84 15.84
CA LYS A 538 44.79 60.56 16.52
C LYS A 538 45.69 61.27 15.51
N ILE A 539 46.04 60.60 14.41
CA ILE A 539 46.80 61.21 13.31
C ILE A 539 46.02 62.39 12.70
N GLU A 540 44.74 62.22 12.38
CA GLU A 540 43.91 63.31 11.84
C GLU A 540 43.78 64.48 12.81
N GLY A 541 43.73 64.21 14.11
CA GLY A 541 43.81 65.24 15.16
C GLY A 541 45.11 66.05 15.06
N MET A 542 46.24 65.35 14.99
CA MET A 542 47.57 65.98 14.87
C MET A 542 47.74 66.77 13.56
N ILE A 543 47.22 66.25 12.43
CA ILE A 543 47.25 66.95 11.14
C ILE A 543 46.48 68.27 11.24
N ARG A 544 45.26 68.25 11.79
CA ARG A 544 44.45 69.47 11.98
C ARG A 544 45.14 70.50 12.87
N GLU A 545 45.79 70.04 13.94
CA GLU A 545 46.52 70.92 14.86
C GLU A 545 47.73 71.57 14.17
N ASN A 546 48.50 70.80 13.39
CA ASN A 546 49.59 71.34 12.58
C ASN A 546 49.10 72.35 11.53
N GLU A 547 47.98 72.08 10.85
CA GLU A 547 47.41 73.04 9.89
C GLU A 547 47.01 74.36 10.58
N ILE A 548 46.50 74.31 11.81
CA ILE A 548 46.17 75.52 12.59
C ILE A 548 47.47 76.29 12.89
N ILE A 549 48.49 75.61 13.40
CA ILE A 549 49.79 76.21 13.71
C ILE A 549 50.43 76.82 12.46
N GLU A 550 50.35 76.15 11.31
CA GLU A 550 50.86 76.67 10.03
C GLU A 550 50.11 77.92 9.58
N ARG A 551 48.77 77.94 9.70
CA ARG A 551 47.97 79.15 9.40
C ARG A 551 48.33 80.32 10.31
N GLU A 552 48.52 80.07 11.61
CA GLU A 552 48.93 81.10 12.58
C GLU A 552 50.32 81.66 12.24
N LYS A 553 51.29 80.79 11.96
CA LYS A 553 52.63 81.21 11.51
C LYS A 553 52.60 82.01 10.23
N GLN A 554 51.76 81.61 9.27
CA GLN A 554 51.61 82.33 8.00
C GLN A 554 51.04 83.74 8.23
N ALA A 555 50.05 83.88 9.12
CA ALA A 555 49.49 85.18 9.50
C ALA A 555 50.52 86.07 10.21
N GLU A 556 51.38 85.51 11.07
CA GLU A 556 52.48 86.25 11.70
C GLU A 556 53.51 86.76 10.69
N ILE A 557 53.87 85.93 9.70
CA ILE A 557 54.77 86.32 8.61
C ILE A 557 54.16 87.49 7.82
N GLU A 558 52.87 87.42 7.47
CA GLU A 558 52.19 88.48 6.74
C GLU A 558 52.14 89.82 7.51
N ASP A 559 51.92 89.80 8.83
CA ASP A 559 51.99 91.00 9.67
C ASP A 559 53.40 91.61 9.68
N LEU A 560 54.44 90.77 9.81
CA LEU A 560 55.84 91.21 9.77
C LEU A 560 56.21 91.82 8.42
N GLU A 561 55.79 91.21 7.31
CA GLU A 561 56.00 91.75 5.97
C GLU A 561 55.33 93.11 5.79
N MET A 562 54.10 93.27 6.30
CA MET A 562 53.38 94.55 6.28
C MET A 562 54.12 95.63 7.08
N ARG A 563 54.66 95.31 8.26
CA ARG A 563 55.48 96.22 9.06
C ARG A 563 56.76 96.63 8.33
N LEU A 564 57.49 95.66 7.77
CA LEU A 564 58.71 95.92 6.99
C LEU A 564 58.44 96.79 5.77
N LYS A 565 57.30 96.58 5.08
CA LYS A 565 56.87 97.42 3.95
C LYS A 565 56.60 98.85 4.39
N LYS A 566 55.97 99.05 5.55
CA LYS A 566 55.74 100.37 6.14
C LYS A 566 57.05 101.07 6.52
N GLU A 567 57.97 100.37 7.18
CA GLU A 567 59.30 100.92 7.49
C GLU A 567 60.12 101.26 6.25
N ARG A 568 60.03 100.44 5.20
CA ARG A 568 60.67 100.73 3.91
C ARG A 568 60.14 102.04 3.33
N ARG A 569 58.82 102.25 3.31
CA ARG A 569 58.22 103.53 2.87
C ARG A 569 58.72 104.72 3.69
N ILE A 570 58.76 104.59 5.01
CA ILE A 570 59.29 105.64 5.90
C ILE A 570 60.74 105.97 5.55
N ARG A 571 61.59 104.95 5.32
CA ARG A 571 62.99 105.15 4.92
C ARG A 571 63.10 105.81 3.54
N GLU A 572 62.28 105.41 2.58
CA GLU A 572 62.23 106.02 1.23
C GLU A 572 61.81 107.50 1.31
N ASP A 573 60.82 107.85 2.15
CA ASP A 573 60.38 109.23 2.36
C ASP A 573 61.47 110.08 3.05
N GLN A 574 62.15 109.50 4.06
CA GLN A 574 63.31 110.15 4.68
C GLN A 574 64.45 110.38 3.69
N GLN A 575 64.75 109.40 2.84
CA GLN A 575 65.77 109.52 1.80
C GLN A 575 65.43 110.64 0.82
N LYS A 576 64.19 110.71 0.32
CA LYS A 576 63.72 111.82 -0.52
C LYS A 576 63.89 113.17 0.17
N THR A 577 63.56 113.25 1.45
CA THR A 577 63.73 114.49 2.24
C THR A 577 65.21 114.89 2.35
N PHE A 578 66.13 113.93 2.52
CA PHE A 578 67.56 114.20 2.52
C PHE A 578 68.06 114.65 1.14
N GLU A 579 67.60 114.02 0.06
CA GLU A 579 67.92 114.39 -1.32
C GLU A 579 67.43 115.82 -1.64
N GLU A 580 66.23 116.20 -1.20
CA GLU A 580 65.71 117.57 -1.33
C GLU A 580 66.56 118.60 -0.57
N LYS A 581 66.95 118.30 0.67
CA LYS A 581 67.86 119.16 1.44
C LYS A 581 69.23 119.30 0.78
N LEU A 582 69.75 118.23 0.19
CA LEU A 582 71.02 118.25 -0.52
C LEU A 582 70.95 119.17 -1.74
N LYS A 583 69.89 119.04 -2.56
CA LYS A 583 69.65 119.95 -3.71
C LYS A 583 69.56 121.41 -3.30
N LEU A 584 68.87 121.71 -2.19
CA LEU A 584 68.76 123.08 -1.68
C LEU A 584 70.13 123.63 -1.27
N LEU A 585 70.96 122.82 -0.62
CA LEU A 585 72.34 123.17 -0.26
C LEU A 585 73.21 123.41 -1.51
N GLU A 586 73.08 122.57 -2.54
CA GLU A 586 73.76 122.74 -3.82
C GLU A 586 73.34 124.04 -4.54
N GLU A 587 72.04 124.36 -4.56
CA GLU A 587 71.52 125.64 -5.10
C GLU A 587 72.06 126.83 -4.31
N GLN A 588 72.05 126.78 -2.98
CA GLN A 588 72.62 127.83 -2.13
C GLN A 588 74.10 128.04 -2.41
N HIS A 589 74.87 126.96 -2.54
CA HIS A 589 76.29 127.03 -2.83
C HIS A 589 76.57 127.55 -4.26
N ALA A 590 75.72 127.22 -5.23
CA ALA A 590 75.80 127.76 -6.59
C ALA A 590 75.49 129.26 -6.64
N ASP A 591 74.50 129.72 -5.88
CA ASP A 591 74.17 131.15 -5.78
C ASP A 591 75.23 131.95 -5.02
N GLU A 592 75.86 131.36 -4.00
CA GLU A 592 77.00 131.96 -3.31
C GLU A 592 78.23 132.07 -4.23
N LEU A 593 78.51 131.04 -5.04
CA LEU A 593 79.54 131.09 -6.08
C LEU A 593 79.26 132.18 -7.13
N LYS A 594 78.01 132.36 -7.55
CA LYS A 594 77.62 133.46 -8.44
C LYS A 594 77.83 134.83 -7.79
N ARG A 595 77.46 135.00 -6.50
CA ARG A 595 77.74 136.25 -5.76
C ARG A 595 79.23 136.56 -5.71
N ARG A 596 80.05 135.58 -5.33
CA ARG A 596 81.51 135.72 -5.33
C ARG A 596 82.08 136.07 -6.70
N GLN A 597 81.54 135.50 -7.79
CA GLN A 597 81.95 135.88 -9.15
C GLN A 597 81.60 137.33 -9.50
N VAL A 598 80.47 137.86 -9.01
CA VAL A 598 80.11 139.27 -9.20
C VAL A 598 81.03 140.18 -8.38
N GLU A 599 81.27 139.86 -7.10
CA GLU A 599 82.19 140.60 -6.25
C GLU A 599 83.62 140.64 -6.83
N TRP A 600 84.13 139.49 -7.27
CA TRP A 600 85.43 139.40 -7.94
C TRP A 600 85.50 140.23 -9.22
N ARG A 601 84.41 140.30 -9.98
CA ARG A 601 84.34 141.10 -11.22
C ARG A 601 84.36 142.61 -10.91
N GLU A 602 83.66 143.04 -9.87
CA GLU A 602 83.66 144.44 -9.43
C GLU A 602 85.01 144.85 -8.83
N GLU A 603 85.67 143.97 -8.08
CA GLU A 603 86.99 144.20 -7.52
C GLU A 603 88.07 144.29 -8.62
N TYR A 604 88.02 143.39 -9.60
CA TYR A 604 88.91 143.44 -10.77
C TYR A 604 88.76 144.72 -11.60
N GLU A 605 87.53 145.20 -11.86
CA GLU A 605 87.35 146.46 -12.59
C GLU A 605 87.74 147.70 -11.77
N ARG A 606 87.65 147.67 -10.42
CA ARG A 606 88.22 148.73 -9.57
C ARG A 606 89.75 148.78 -9.65
N GLU A 607 90.44 147.65 -9.51
CA GLU A 607 91.90 147.59 -9.58
C GLU A 607 92.44 147.99 -10.97
N LYS A 608 91.66 147.71 -12.03
CA LYS A 608 92.00 148.07 -13.40
C LYS A 608 91.93 149.57 -13.66
N GLU A 609 90.99 150.30 -13.04
CA GLU A 609 90.93 151.76 -13.18
C GLU A 609 91.88 152.51 -12.24
N GLU A 610 92.26 151.96 -11.08
CA GLU A 610 93.31 152.55 -10.24
C GLU A 610 94.71 152.51 -10.87
N ARG A 611 94.98 151.57 -11.79
CA ARG A 611 96.29 151.43 -12.46
C ARG A 611 96.56 152.40 -13.63
N LYS A 612 95.66 153.34 -13.96
CA LYS A 612 95.80 154.24 -15.12
C LYS A 612 96.38 155.65 -14.86
N THR A 613 96.64 156.07 -13.62
CA THR A 613 96.98 157.49 -13.34
C THR A 613 98.38 157.82 -12.81
N ILE A 614 99.29 156.87 -12.56
CA ILE A 614 100.61 157.23 -12.00
C ILE A 614 101.78 156.49 -12.71
N CYS A 615 102.41 157.27 -13.61
CA CYS A 615 103.78 157.24 -14.15
C CYS A 615 104.16 156.31 -15.34
N PRO A 616 104.75 156.86 -16.43
CA PRO A 616 105.50 156.10 -17.44
C PRO A 616 106.95 155.82 -16.96
N GLY A 617 107.65 154.92 -17.66
CA GLY A 617 109.07 154.59 -17.44
C GLY A 617 109.97 155.82 -17.25
N THR A 618 111.11 155.70 -16.55
CA THR A 618 112.24 154.79 -16.82
C THR A 618 112.32 153.48 -16.01
N ASP A 619 112.69 152.40 -16.73
CA ASP A 619 113.66 151.31 -16.46
C ASP A 619 113.70 150.64 -15.06
N ASP A 620 113.94 149.34 -14.89
CA ASP A 620 114.26 148.23 -15.80
C ASP A 620 114.13 146.92 -15.00
N SER A 621 114.07 145.78 -15.70
CA SER A 621 114.37 144.41 -15.20
C SER A 621 113.22 143.62 -14.51
N PRO A 622 113.31 142.28 -14.38
CA PRO A 622 113.09 141.30 -15.45
C PRO A 622 112.05 140.26 -15.02
N GLN A 623 110.75 140.52 -15.15
CA GLN A 623 109.71 139.55 -14.71
C GLN A 623 108.47 139.43 -15.61
N VAL A 624 108.34 140.21 -16.68
CA VAL A 624 107.04 140.35 -17.38
C VAL A 624 106.81 139.32 -18.50
N THR A 625 107.82 138.53 -18.88
CA THR A 625 107.64 137.54 -19.97
C THR A 625 106.97 136.23 -19.51
N ALA A 626 106.84 135.99 -18.20
CA ALA A 626 106.17 134.79 -17.67
C ALA A 626 104.64 134.92 -17.59
N TYR A 627 104.10 136.14 -17.57
CA TYR A 627 102.66 136.34 -17.32
C TYR A 627 101.77 136.19 -18.56
N ARG A 628 102.32 136.22 -19.77
CA ARG A 628 101.51 136.15 -21.00
C ARG A 628 101.27 134.74 -21.57
N LYS A 629 101.71 133.69 -20.87
CA LYS A 629 101.48 132.28 -21.26
C LYS A 629 100.46 131.53 -20.42
N LEU A 630 100.10 132.03 -19.24
CA LEU A 630 99.06 131.42 -18.39
C LEU A 630 97.64 131.90 -18.72
N GLU A 631 97.52 132.97 -19.52
CA GLU A 631 96.23 133.59 -19.88
C GLU A 631 95.40 132.76 -20.89
N THR A 632 96.02 131.79 -21.56
CA THR A 632 95.36 130.91 -22.54
C THR A 632 94.97 129.53 -21.99
N GLU A 633 95.56 129.06 -20.89
CA GLU A 633 95.23 127.73 -20.33
C GLU A 633 94.07 127.77 -19.31
N TYR A 634 93.65 128.95 -18.85
CA TYR A 634 92.55 129.11 -17.89
C TYR A 634 91.16 129.24 -18.54
N MET A 635 91.09 129.38 -19.88
CA MET A 635 89.84 129.68 -20.62
C MET A 635 89.19 128.47 -21.29
N SER A 636 89.82 127.29 -21.32
CA SER A 636 89.34 126.12 -22.08
C SER A 636 88.80 125.00 -21.18
N GLY A 637 87.98 125.34 -20.18
CA GLY A 637 87.44 124.43 -19.17
C GLY A 637 86.89 123.10 -19.70
N GLU A 638 87.76 122.08 -19.72
CA GLU A 638 87.40 120.67 -19.89
C GLU A 638 88.11 119.85 -18.81
N MET A 639 87.43 119.72 -17.67
CA MET A 639 87.61 118.61 -16.74
C MET A 639 86.32 117.81 -16.70
N TYR A 640 86.46 116.53 -16.36
CA TYR A 640 85.45 115.49 -16.09
C TYR A 640 85.13 114.52 -17.22
N SER A 641 85.74 113.34 -17.14
CA SER A 641 85.00 112.08 -17.20
C SER A 641 85.89 110.90 -16.74
N GLU A 642 85.89 110.60 -15.46
CA GLU A 642 86.22 109.26 -14.93
C GLU A 642 84.92 108.57 -14.49
N GLY A 643 84.77 107.30 -14.89
CA GLY A 643 83.99 106.30 -14.16
C GLY A 643 82.60 105.96 -14.73
N LEU A 644 82.52 104.88 -15.51
CA LEU A 644 81.29 104.10 -15.73
C LEU A 644 81.61 102.59 -15.88
N GLU A 645 81.01 101.82 -14.95
CA GLU A 645 80.38 100.48 -15.14
C GLU A 645 81.26 99.21 -15.29
N ARG A 646 80.91 98.02 -14.76
CA ARG A 646 79.81 97.50 -13.91
C ARG A 646 80.16 96.07 -13.38
N PRO A 647 79.42 95.54 -12.38
CA PRO A 647 79.59 94.20 -11.77
C PRO A 647 78.47 93.19 -12.14
N GLY A 648 78.64 91.91 -11.81
CA GLY A 648 77.57 90.90 -11.68
C GLY A 648 78.16 89.50 -11.43
N GLN A 649 77.96 88.79 -10.31
CA GLN A 649 76.81 88.40 -9.48
C GLN A 649 76.64 86.87 -9.51
N LEU A 650 76.64 86.31 -8.31
CA LEU A 650 76.46 84.91 -7.91
C LEU A 650 75.00 84.47 -8.03
N HIS A 651 74.77 83.14 -8.12
CA HIS A 651 73.96 82.34 -7.18
C HIS A 651 73.76 80.89 -7.71
N PRO A 652 73.26 79.90 -6.93
CA PRO A 652 73.70 79.46 -5.59
C PRO A 652 73.86 77.91 -5.47
N ARG A 653 74.60 77.45 -4.45
CA ARG A 653 74.49 76.10 -3.85
C ARG A 653 73.22 76.11 -2.97
N GLY A 654 72.23 75.21 -3.02
CA GLY A 654 72.23 73.74 -2.89
C GLY A 654 71.68 73.36 -1.49
N PRO A 655 70.88 72.28 -1.32
CA PRO A 655 70.75 71.63 -0.01
C PRO A 655 71.32 70.19 -0.03
N PRO A 656 71.72 69.66 1.15
CA PRO A 656 72.29 68.32 1.30
C PRO A 656 71.19 67.25 1.39
N GLY A 657 71.55 65.99 1.14
CA GLY A 657 70.73 64.82 1.48
C GLY A 657 70.59 64.62 3.00
N PRO A 658 70.36 63.41 3.56
CA PRO A 658 70.82 62.15 2.96
C PRO A 658 70.03 60.85 3.29
N TRP A 659 70.54 59.73 2.75
CA TRP A 659 70.41 58.30 3.14
C TRP A 659 69.27 57.43 2.58
N TYR A 660 69.65 56.71 1.51
CA TYR A 660 69.47 55.26 1.27
C TYR A 660 69.04 54.44 2.51
N ALA A 661 67.99 53.60 2.47
CA ALA A 661 67.76 52.38 1.67
C ALA A 661 68.64 51.18 2.07
N ALA A 662 68.02 50.17 2.71
CA ALA A 662 68.36 48.76 2.84
C ALA A 662 67.50 48.17 4.00
N ILE A 663 66.91 46.98 4.04
CA ILE A 663 66.97 45.71 3.28
C ILE A 663 65.72 44.89 3.72
N LYS A 664 65.30 43.97 2.86
CA LYS A 664 64.31 42.88 3.06
C LYS A 664 64.31 42.24 4.45
N GLU A 665 63.13 42.00 5.01
CA GLU A 665 62.48 40.67 5.15
C GLU A 665 60.97 40.83 5.35
#